data_AF-A0A2M8UXB7-F1
#
_entry.id   AF-A0A2M8UXB7-F1
#
_cell.length_a   1.000
_cell.length_b   1.000
_cell.length_c   1.000
_cell.angle_alpha   90.00
_cell.angle_beta   90.00
_cell.angle_gamma   90.00
#
_symmetry.space_group_name_H-M   'P 1'
#
loop_
_entity.id
_entity.type
_entity.pdbx_description
1 polymer ?
#
loop_
_entity_poly.entity_id
_entity_poly.type
_entity_poly.pdbx_seq_one_letter_code
_entity_poly.pdbx_strand_id
1 'polypeptide(L)'
;MSRLSAAVLVASLCPGLLVAAEQPKPPTSFTQAAQEQVRQSLPFSDRADFDRVEKGLVKRPENLVIKNEDGTVAWQLGGYDFLKAARDVASVNPSLMRQAQLNLSYGLFKVTDGIYQVRGFDLANTTFIEGKTGWIVIDTLTTPATSRAAYALVSQELGQKPIRAIIYSHAHIDHFGGVKGLVSQEQVDKGEVQIIAPKGFMEAAIKENVLAGNAMLRRATYQYGTMLPQGPEGHVDMAIGKAVAKGPMSIIAPTKTVDGSLVEMEIDGVPVTFQNTPGTESPAEMNVWLPQQKALLMAENVTATLHNLYTLRGAETRDPLGWSKYINEALHRFGDKAEVMFAVHNWPRWGHEDIVRTLEKQRDMYGYLNDQTLHLANNGVTINQIHERLKVPPELANEWFNRGYHGSVSHNVRAVVNKYLGYYDSNPATLNPLAPEDSAVKYVEFMGGADHLLQMAKASFDKGEYRWVVEVVNKLVFADPTNQAARSLQADALEQLGYQAENAGWRNSYLTAAQELRNGVPRDMPTMKSGSPDALAAMDTGLLFDYLGVRLNAEKAEGEDFAINLVLPDKNEKYLLELKNSHLNNIKGVQNENAGQTVTIDRADLNRLMLKEVSPVRLVFEGKLKSSGNPLLLAKLFGMLEDFNFWFDVVTPPQKS
;
A
#
# COMPACT_ATOMS: atom_id res chain seq x y z
N MET A 1 -40.98 46.39 48.95
CA MET A 1 -40.64 45.04 48.47
C MET A 1 -40.18 45.14 47.02
N SER A 2 -39.03 44.54 46.72
CA SER A 2 -38.33 44.35 45.42
C SER A 2 -38.42 45.44 44.34
N ARG A 3 -37.35 46.23 44.22
CA ARG A 3 -37.00 46.96 42.99
C ARG A 3 -36.25 46.01 42.05
N LEU A 4 -36.71 45.93 40.81
CA LEU A 4 -36.08 45.24 39.69
C LEU A 4 -34.68 45.81 39.42
N SER A 5 -33.67 44.95 39.37
CA SER A 5 -32.37 45.25 38.77
C SER A 5 -32.29 44.53 37.43
N ALA A 6 -32.15 45.32 36.37
CA ALA A 6 -31.81 44.84 35.03
C ALA A 6 -30.32 44.47 35.01
N ALA A 7 -30.01 43.21 34.70
CA ALA A 7 -28.67 42.77 34.35
C ALA A 7 -28.60 42.58 32.84
N VAL A 8 -27.83 43.45 32.20
CA VAL A 8 -27.45 43.36 30.78
C VAL A 8 -26.42 42.25 30.65
N LEU A 9 -26.77 41.16 29.98
CA LEU A 9 -25.81 40.13 29.57
C LEU A 9 -25.26 40.53 28.20
N VAL A 10 -24.04 41.09 28.17
CA VAL A 10 -23.28 41.30 26.93
C VAL A 10 -22.75 39.94 26.51
N ALA A 11 -23.38 39.33 25.51
CA ALA A 11 -22.82 38.18 24.80
C ALA A 11 -21.66 38.66 23.93
N SER A 12 -20.43 38.43 24.39
CA SER A 12 -19.22 38.55 23.58
C SER A 12 -19.21 37.43 22.53
N LEU A 13 -19.75 37.73 21.34
CA LEU A 13 -19.48 36.99 20.12
C LEU A 13 -17.99 37.15 19.78
N CYS A 14 -17.15 36.20 20.18
CA CYS A 14 -15.86 36.02 19.53
C CYS A 14 -16.14 35.58 18.08
N PRO A 15 -15.74 36.33 17.05
CA PRO A 15 -15.73 35.81 15.71
C PRO A 15 -14.62 34.75 15.68
N GLY A 16 -15.00 33.47 15.69
CA GLY A 16 -14.10 32.42 15.24
C GLY A 16 -13.70 32.78 13.83
N LEU A 17 -12.44 33.21 13.64
CA LEU A 17 -11.82 33.31 12.34
C LEU A 17 -11.87 31.91 11.73
N LEU A 18 -12.88 31.66 10.90
CA LEU A 18 -12.81 30.66 9.85
C LEU A 18 -11.65 31.08 8.96
N VAL A 19 -10.44 30.62 9.28
CA VAL A 19 -9.30 30.70 8.38
C VAL A 19 -9.70 29.85 7.18
N ALA A 20 -10.03 30.51 6.07
CA ALA A 20 -10.32 29.82 4.83
C ALA A 20 -9.11 28.97 4.46
N ALA A 21 -9.35 27.68 4.14
CA ALA A 21 -8.29 26.77 3.71
C ALA A 21 -7.53 27.39 2.53
N GLU A 22 -6.20 27.48 2.65
CA GLU A 22 -5.36 28.00 1.58
C GLU A 22 -5.49 27.10 0.35
N GLN A 23 -5.93 27.68 -0.77
CA GLN A 23 -6.21 26.96 -2.01
C GLN A 23 -4.92 26.62 -2.79
N PRO A 24 -4.94 25.57 -3.62
CA PRO A 24 -3.85 25.27 -4.54
C PRO A 24 -3.46 26.46 -5.43
N LYS A 25 -2.16 26.56 -5.76
CA LYS A 25 -1.63 27.59 -6.67
C LYS A 25 -1.57 27.04 -8.09
N PRO A 26 -1.68 27.90 -9.12
CA PRO A 26 -1.50 27.46 -10.50
C PRO A 26 -0.06 26.95 -10.75
N PRO A 27 0.14 26.08 -11.76
CA PRO A 27 1.47 25.64 -12.18
C PRO A 27 2.28 26.84 -12.71
N THR A 28 3.51 27.00 -12.20
CA THR A 28 4.43 28.06 -12.64
C THR A 28 4.91 27.84 -14.08
N SER A 29 5.57 28.86 -14.66
CA SER A 29 6.23 28.72 -15.95
C SER A 29 7.28 27.60 -15.98
N PHE A 30 8.02 27.40 -14.88
CA PHE A 30 8.99 26.31 -14.76
C PHE A 30 8.34 24.92 -14.73
N THR A 31 7.22 24.78 -14.02
CA THR A 31 6.44 23.54 -14.04
C THR A 31 5.90 23.26 -15.43
N GLN A 32 5.34 24.27 -16.12
CA GLN A 32 4.86 24.13 -17.49
C GLN A 32 5.98 23.72 -18.46
N ALA A 33 7.17 24.33 -18.33
CA ALA A 33 8.35 23.96 -19.12
C ALA A 33 8.82 22.52 -18.85
N ALA A 34 8.78 22.06 -17.60
CA ALA A 34 9.08 20.68 -17.24
C ALA A 34 8.08 19.69 -17.89
N GLN A 35 6.78 20.01 -17.92
CA GLN A 35 5.81 19.19 -18.63
C GLN A 35 6.09 19.14 -20.13
N GLU A 36 6.48 20.26 -20.73
CA GLU A 36 6.81 20.31 -22.13
C GLU A 36 8.06 19.48 -22.48
N GLN A 37 9.06 19.48 -21.61
CA GLN A 37 10.22 18.60 -21.75
C GLN A 37 9.80 17.11 -21.71
N VAL A 38 8.82 16.74 -20.89
CA VAL A 38 8.26 15.37 -20.89
C VAL A 38 7.59 15.04 -22.22
N ARG A 39 6.78 15.96 -22.78
CA ARG A 39 6.14 15.75 -24.10
C ARG A 39 7.15 15.54 -25.22
N GLN A 40 8.27 16.26 -25.19
CA GLN A 40 9.31 16.20 -26.22
C GLN A 40 10.22 14.97 -26.09
N SER A 41 10.38 14.42 -24.88
CA SER A 41 11.33 13.33 -24.61
C SER A 41 10.71 11.93 -24.68
N LEU A 42 9.38 11.79 -24.56
CA LEU A 42 8.69 10.51 -24.56
C LEU A 42 7.89 10.26 -25.84
N PRO A 43 7.70 8.99 -26.26
CA PRO A 43 7.07 8.67 -27.54
C PRO A 43 5.54 8.74 -27.49
N PHE A 44 4.96 9.94 -27.27
CA PHE A 44 3.50 10.16 -27.23
C PHE A 44 2.77 9.81 -28.54
N SER A 45 3.51 9.65 -29.65
CA SER A 45 2.98 9.09 -30.91
C SER A 45 2.62 7.61 -30.80
N ASP A 46 3.23 6.85 -29.90
CA ASP A 46 2.82 5.47 -29.60
C ASP A 46 1.57 5.47 -28.71
N ARG A 47 0.44 5.18 -29.38
CA ARG A 47 -0.89 5.10 -28.77
C ARG A 47 -1.42 3.67 -28.67
N ALA A 48 -0.61 2.64 -28.91
CA ALA A 48 -1.10 1.26 -28.97
C ALA A 48 -1.79 0.80 -27.67
N ASP A 49 -1.39 1.34 -26.51
CA ASP A 49 -2.08 1.02 -25.25
C ASP A 49 -3.53 1.48 -25.21
N PHE A 50 -3.90 2.57 -25.89
CA PHE A 50 -5.30 3.02 -25.97
C PHE A 50 -6.19 2.01 -26.71
N ASP A 51 -5.62 1.28 -27.67
CA ASP A 51 -6.33 0.18 -28.33
C ASP A 51 -6.37 -1.07 -27.43
N ARG A 52 -5.25 -1.39 -26.75
CA ARG A 52 -5.16 -2.53 -25.84
C ARG A 52 -6.13 -2.43 -24.66
N VAL A 53 -6.32 -1.25 -24.09
CA VAL A 53 -7.24 -1.05 -22.96
C VAL A 53 -8.70 -1.20 -23.36
N GLU A 54 -9.07 -0.96 -24.60
CA GLU A 54 -10.46 -1.14 -25.06
C GLU A 54 -10.73 -2.53 -25.64
N LYS A 55 -9.67 -3.26 -26.03
CA LYS A 55 -9.79 -4.58 -26.63
C LYS A 55 -10.52 -5.57 -25.72
N GLY A 56 -11.55 -6.20 -26.27
CA GLY A 56 -12.35 -7.22 -25.59
C GLY A 56 -13.39 -6.67 -24.63
N LEU A 57 -13.69 -5.36 -24.63
CA LEU A 57 -14.75 -4.79 -23.81
C LEU A 57 -16.09 -5.51 -24.06
N VAL A 58 -16.65 -6.11 -23.02
CA VAL A 58 -17.99 -6.74 -23.02
C VAL A 58 -19.01 -5.74 -22.53
N LYS A 59 -18.76 -5.15 -21.34
CA LYS A 59 -19.68 -4.21 -20.71
C LYS A 59 -18.94 -3.17 -19.89
N ARG A 60 -19.26 -1.89 -20.16
CA ARG A 60 -18.91 -0.76 -19.30
C ARG A 60 -20.18 -0.22 -18.65
N PRO A 61 -20.34 -0.30 -17.32
CA PRO A 61 -21.44 0.37 -16.63
C PRO A 61 -21.40 1.87 -16.89
N GLU A 62 -22.55 2.49 -17.20
CA GLU A 62 -22.62 3.94 -17.47
C GLU A 62 -22.17 4.78 -16.27
N ASN A 63 -22.59 4.36 -15.08
CA ASN A 63 -22.18 4.93 -13.80
C ASN A 63 -21.63 3.83 -12.91
N LEU A 64 -20.45 4.05 -12.33
CA LEU A 64 -19.86 3.13 -11.36
C LEU A 64 -19.83 3.79 -9.98
N VAL A 65 -20.76 3.36 -9.13
CA VAL A 65 -20.82 3.69 -7.71
C VAL A 65 -21.10 2.40 -6.96
N ILE A 66 -20.17 1.98 -6.10
CA ILE A 66 -20.26 0.78 -5.28
C ILE A 66 -20.32 1.22 -3.82
N LYS A 67 -21.26 0.67 -3.06
CA LYS A 67 -21.47 1.00 -1.65
C LYS A 67 -21.12 -0.19 -0.77
N ASN A 68 -20.59 0.11 0.42
CA ASN A 68 -20.47 -0.83 1.52
C ASN A 68 -21.85 -1.16 2.10
N GLU A 69 -21.92 -2.20 2.93
CA GLU A 69 -23.16 -2.63 3.60
C GLU A 69 -23.70 -1.56 4.57
N ASP A 70 -22.82 -0.72 5.13
CA ASP A 70 -23.19 0.42 6.00
C ASP A 70 -23.69 1.66 5.22
N GLY A 71 -23.74 1.57 3.88
CA GLY A 71 -24.19 2.64 3.00
C GLY A 71 -23.10 3.65 2.59
N THR A 72 -21.89 3.56 3.14
CA THR A 72 -20.75 4.40 2.72
C THR A 72 -20.30 4.04 1.29
N VAL A 73 -19.70 5.00 0.58
CA VAL A 73 -19.20 4.77 -0.79
C VAL A 73 -17.87 4.03 -0.72
N ALA A 74 -17.86 2.81 -1.26
CA ALA A 74 -16.65 2.01 -1.35
C ALA A 74 -15.78 2.41 -2.54
N TRP A 75 -16.43 2.66 -3.68
CA TRP A 75 -15.77 3.00 -4.94
C TRP A 75 -16.66 3.87 -5.82
N GLN A 76 -16.06 4.86 -6.47
CA GLN A 76 -16.72 5.65 -7.51
C GLN A 76 -15.71 6.27 -8.48
N LEU A 77 -16.11 6.45 -9.73
CA LEU A 77 -15.26 7.02 -10.77
C LEU A 77 -15.68 8.41 -11.27
N GLY A 78 -16.86 8.92 -10.89
CA GLY A 78 -17.41 10.18 -11.43
C GLY A 78 -16.52 11.41 -11.20
N GLY A 79 -15.77 11.46 -10.09
CA GLY A 79 -14.84 12.58 -9.84
C GLY A 79 -13.61 12.62 -10.74
N TYR A 80 -13.42 11.62 -11.63
CA TYR A 80 -12.37 11.60 -12.63
C TYR A 80 -12.82 12.01 -14.04
N ASP A 81 -14.05 12.51 -14.21
CA ASP A 81 -14.58 12.91 -15.52
C ASP A 81 -13.73 13.97 -16.23
N PHE A 82 -12.99 14.80 -15.48
CA PHE A 82 -12.06 15.78 -16.04
C PHE A 82 -10.98 15.17 -16.95
N LEU A 83 -10.61 13.90 -16.72
CA LEU A 83 -9.62 13.18 -17.54
C LEU A 83 -10.17 12.81 -18.94
N LYS A 84 -11.50 12.75 -19.12
CA LYS A 84 -12.14 12.43 -20.41
C LYS A 84 -12.04 13.60 -21.40
N ALA A 85 -12.10 14.84 -20.89
CA ALA A 85 -12.15 16.05 -21.70
C ALA A 85 -10.79 16.74 -21.88
N ALA A 86 -9.86 16.58 -20.93
CA ALA A 86 -8.62 17.34 -20.92
C ALA A 86 -7.46 16.59 -21.63
N ARG A 87 -6.88 17.20 -22.65
CA ARG A 87 -5.64 16.71 -23.30
C ARG A 87 -4.37 17.39 -22.77
N ASP A 88 -4.49 18.55 -22.13
CA ASP A 88 -3.35 19.30 -21.57
C ASP A 88 -3.74 20.02 -20.27
N VAL A 89 -3.43 19.39 -19.14
CA VAL A 89 -3.59 19.99 -17.80
C VAL A 89 -2.20 20.30 -17.27
N ALA A 90 -1.84 21.59 -17.19
CA ALA A 90 -0.49 22.01 -16.82
C ALA A 90 -0.07 21.58 -15.39
N SER A 91 -1.02 21.34 -14.49
CA SER A 91 -0.78 20.85 -13.13
C SER A 91 -0.64 19.33 -13.03
N VAL A 92 -0.64 18.60 -14.15
CA VAL A 92 -0.46 17.14 -14.18
C VAL A 92 0.63 16.78 -15.17
N ASN A 93 1.56 15.92 -14.77
CA ASN A 93 2.58 15.40 -15.68
C ASN A 93 1.93 14.71 -16.90
N PRO A 94 2.29 15.06 -18.16
CA PRO A 94 1.65 14.50 -19.36
C PRO A 94 1.74 12.97 -19.46
N SER A 95 2.83 12.37 -18.95
CA SER A 95 3.02 10.92 -18.93
C SER A 95 2.06 10.27 -17.91
N LEU A 96 1.94 10.86 -16.71
CA LEU A 96 0.96 10.40 -15.71
C LEU A 96 -0.48 10.62 -16.18
N MET A 97 -0.77 11.72 -16.88
CA MET A 97 -2.08 11.98 -17.48
C MET A 97 -2.46 10.88 -18.48
N ARG A 98 -1.53 10.46 -19.34
CA ARG A 98 -1.72 9.32 -20.25
C ARG A 98 -2.10 8.06 -19.47
N GLN A 99 -1.33 7.71 -18.42
CA GLN A 99 -1.63 6.55 -17.58
C GLN A 99 -3.00 6.66 -16.90
N ALA A 100 -3.33 7.85 -16.40
CA ALA A 100 -4.62 8.13 -15.78
C ALA A 100 -5.79 7.96 -16.75
N GLN A 101 -5.63 8.33 -18.02
CA GLN A 101 -6.64 8.10 -19.04
C GLN A 101 -6.80 6.60 -19.35
N LEU A 102 -5.69 5.86 -19.46
CA LEU A 102 -5.72 4.42 -19.72
C LEU A 102 -6.42 3.66 -18.59
N ASN A 103 -6.12 3.99 -17.33
CA ASN A 103 -6.74 3.40 -16.15
C ASN A 103 -8.23 3.78 -15.97
N LEU A 104 -8.78 4.72 -16.74
CA LEU A 104 -10.23 4.95 -16.82
C LEU A 104 -10.97 3.96 -17.74
N SER A 105 -10.27 3.05 -18.39
CA SER A 105 -10.89 2.03 -19.25
C SER A 105 -11.42 0.87 -18.40
N TYR A 106 -12.46 1.14 -17.62
CA TYR A 106 -13.08 0.19 -16.68
C TYR A 106 -14.19 -0.63 -17.34
N GLY A 107 -14.59 -1.72 -16.68
CA GLY A 107 -15.66 -2.61 -17.10
C GLY A 107 -15.28 -4.09 -17.06
N LEU A 108 -16.12 -4.92 -17.66
CA LEU A 108 -15.88 -6.34 -17.91
C LEU A 108 -15.26 -6.50 -19.31
N PHE A 109 -14.14 -7.20 -19.37
CA PHE A 109 -13.39 -7.47 -20.60
C PHE A 109 -13.17 -8.97 -20.78
N LYS A 110 -13.24 -9.42 -22.03
CA LYS A 110 -12.78 -10.74 -22.46
C LYS A 110 -11.30 -10.64 -22.84
N VAL A 111 -10.44 -11.35 -22.11
CA VAL A 111 -8.99 -11.41 -22.39
C VAL A 111 -8.71 -12.37 -23.55
N THR A 112 -9.30 -13.56 -23.46
CA THR A 112 -9.34 -14.60 -24.49
C THR A 112 -10.54 -15.52 -24.20
N ASP A 113 -10.74 -16.58 -24.98
CA ASP A 113 -11.84 -17.52 -24.77
C ASP A 113 -11.77 -18.16 -23.38
N GLY A 114 -12.89 -18.05 -22.64
CA GLY A 114 -13.01 -18.57 -21.27
C GLY A 114 -12.28 -17.75 -20.20
N ILE A 115 -11.65 -16.62 -20.52
CA ILE A 115 -10.95 -15.76 -19.53
C ILE A 115 -11.45 -14.32 -19.63
N TYR A 116 -11.93 -13.82 -18.50
CA TYR A 116 -12.51 -12.48 -18.37
C TYR A 116 -11.87 -11.72 -17.21
N GLN A 117 -11.79 -10.40 -17.31
CA GLN A 117 -11.35 -9.53 -16.23
C GLN A 117 -12.34 -8.40 -16.00
N VAL A 118 -12.66 -8.16 -14.73
CA VAL A 118 -13.28 -6.89 -14.30
C VAL A 118 -12.16 -5.96 -13.88
N ARG A 119 -12.10 -4.79 -14.53
CA ARG A 119 -11.04 -3.80 -14.34
C ARG A 119 -11.63 -2.46 -13.92
N GLY A 120 -10.91 -1.70 -13.09
CA GLY A 120 -11.31 -0.37 -12.62
C GLY A 120 -12.49 -0.35 -11.64
N PHE A 121 -12.81 -1.50 -11.02
CA PHE A 121 -13.74 -1.60 -9.90
C PHE A 121 -13.07 -1.40 -8.53
N ASP A 122 -11.73 -1.42 -8.53
CA ASP A 122 -10.84 -1.22 -7.39
C ASP A 122 -9.44 -0.85 -7.94
N LEU A 123 -8.39 -0.90 -7.11
CA LEU A 123 -6.99 -0.78 -7.53
C LEU A 123 -6.57 -1.95 -8.44
N ALA A 124 -6.91 -3.18 -8.02
CA ALA A 124 -6.63 -4.41 -8.73
C ALA A 124 -7.72 -4.78 -9.74
N ASN A 125 -7.36 -5.72 -10.60
CA ASN A 125 -8.28 -6.48 -11.44
C ASN A 125 -8.72 -7.74 -10.68
N THR A 126 -9.89 -8.26 -11.03
CA THR A 126 -10.28 -9.64 -10.65
C THR A 126 -10.57 -10.42 -11.92
N THR A 127 -10.03 -11.64 -12.00
CA THR A 127 -10.07 -12.48 -13.22
C THR A 127 -11.01 -13.65 -13.00
N PHE A 128 -11.89 -13.91 -13.97
CA PHE A 128 -12.80 -15.04 -13.99
C PHE A 128 -12.42 -15.99 -15.13
N ILE A 129 -12.12 -17.24 -14.79
CA ILE A 129 -11.77 -18.31 -15.73
C ILE A 129 -12.89 -19.34 -15.72
N GLU A 130 -13.42 -19.66 -16.88
CA GLU A 130 -14.50 -20.64 -17.06
C GLU A 130 -13.97 -22.06 -16.85
N GLY A 131 -14.43 -22.70 -15.78
CA GLY A 131 -14.24 -24.12 -15.51
C GLY A 131 -15.38 -24.98 -16.04
N LYS A 132 -15.29 -26.29 -15.81
CA LYS A 132 -16.32 -27.27 -16.21
C LYS A 132 -17.66 -27.05 -15.50
N THR A 133 -17.63 -26.62 -14.25
CA THR A 133 -18.83 -26.54 -13.40
C THR A 133 -19.05 -25.17 -12.76
N GLY A 134 -18.10 -24.23 -12.91
CA GLY A 134 -18.20 -22.89 -12.36
C GLY A 134 -17.06 -21.97 -12.73
N TRP A 135 -16.86 -20.93 -11.93
CA TRP A 135 -15.76 -19.97 -12.08
C TRP A 135 -14.56 -20.37 -11.21
N ILE A 136 -13.37 -20.22 -11.78
CA ILE A 136 -12.12 -20.08 -11.04
C ILE A 136 -11.80 -18.58 -11.03
N VAL A 137 -11.62 -18.01 -9.85
CA VAL A 137 -11.35 -16.57 -9.70
C VAL A 137 -9.89 -16.38 -9.31
N ILE A 138 -9.17 -15.49 -10.02
CA ILE A 138 -7.85 -15.01 -9.58
C ILE A 138 -8.04 -13.61 -9.02
N ASP A 139 -7.67 -13.47 -7.76
CA ASP A 139 -7.74 -12.27 -6.93
C ASP A 139 -9.15 -11.68 -6.74
N THR A 140 -9.31 -10.94 -5.66
CA THR A 140 -10.61 -10.65 -5.06
C THR A 140 -10.79 -9.19 -4.68
N LEU A 141 -9.98 -8.28 -5.22
CA LEU A 141 -10.06 -6.85 -4.94
C LEU A 141 -9.83 -6.52 -3.45
N THR A 142 -9.97 -5.25 -3.07
CA THR A 142 -9.60 -4.75 -1.74
C THR A 142 -10.67 -4.97 -0.67
N THR A 143 -11.95 -4.96 -1.06
CA THR A 143 -13.07 -5.01 -0.10
C THR A 143 -14.23 -5.84 -0.64
N PRO A 144 -15.00 -6.54 0.22
CA PRO A 144 -16.12 -7.38 -0.23
C PRO A 144 -17.12 -6.69 -1.16
N ALA A 145 -17.34 -5.39 -0.98
CA ALA A 145 -18.28 -4.63 -1.79
C ALA A 145 -17.87 -4.58 -3.27
N THR A 146 -16.58 -4.35 -3.57
CA THR A 146 -16.09 -4.24 -4.95
C THR A 146 -16.08 -5.60 -5.65
N SER A 147 -15.69 -6.67 -4.95
CA SER A 147 -15.70 -8.03 -5.50
C SER A 147 -17.11 -8.52 -5.77
N ARG A 148 -18.06 -8.23 -4.87
CA ARG A 148 -19.48 -8.56 -5.06
C ARG A 148 -20.05 -7.85 -6.29
N ALA A 149 -19.70 -6.57 -6.48
CA ALA A 149 -20.11 -5.80 -7.66
C ALA A 149 -19.48 -6.35 -8.95
N ALA A 150 -18.21 -6.73 -8.93
CA ALA A 150 -17.53 -7.34 -10.07
C ALA A 150 -18.18 -8.67 -10.47
N TYR A 151 -18.45 -9.55 -9.50
CA TYR A 151 -19.11 -10.83 -9.74
C TYR A 151 -20.57 -10.68 -10.20
N ALA A 152 -21.28 -9.65 -9.72
CA ALA A 152 -22.61 -9.32 -10.20
C ALA A 152 -22.59 -8.92 -11.70
N LEU A 153 -21.62 -8.09 -12.11
CA LEU A 153 -21.44 -7.73 -13.52
C LEU A 153 -21.14 -8.95 -14.40
N VAL A 154 -20.24 -9.83 -13.94
CA VAL A 154 -19.93 -11.10 -14.63
C VAL A 154 -21.18 -11.97 -14.75
N SER A 155 -21.94 -12.12 -13.67
CA SER A 155 -23.16 -12.94 -13.66
C SER A 155 -24.25 -12.38 -14.57
N GLN A 156 -24.37 -11.06 -14.67
CA GLN A 156 -25.32 -10.39 -15.55
C GLN A 156 -25.01 -10.63 -17.03
N GLU A 157 -23.74 -10.53 -17.41
CA GLU A 157 -23.33 -10.55 -18.83
C GLU A 157 -23.01 -11.98 -19.33
N LEU A 158 -22.53 -12.88 -18.47
CA LEU A 158 -22.05 -14.22 -18.84
C LEU A 158 -22.85 -15.36 -18.21
N GLY A 159 -23.90 -15.03 -17.44
CA GLY A 159 -24.72 -15.97 -16.70
C GLY A 159 -24.15 -16.32 -15.32
N GLN A 160 -25.04 -16.62 -14.39
CA GLN A 160 -24.67 -16.98 -13.03
C GLN A 160 -24.10 -18.41 -12.99
N LYS A 161 -22.88 -18.55 -12.46
CA LYS A 161 -22.22 -19.85 -12.22
C LYS A 161 -21.54 -19.82 -10.86
N PRO A 162 -21.56 -20.92 -10.08
CA PRO A 162 -20.92 -20.94 -8.77
C PRO A 162 -19.41 -20.73 -8.90
N ILE A 163 -18.78 -20.11 -7.89
CA ILE A 163 -17.32 -20.08 -7.78
C ILE A 163 -16.87 -21.43 -7.21
N ARG A 164 -15.86 -22.06 -7.83
CA ARG A 164 -15.31 -23.36 -7.42
C ARG A 164 -13.92 -23.24 -6.81
N ALA A 165 -13.17 -22.24 -7.22
CA ALA A 165 -11.86 -21.96 -6.68
C ALA A 165 -11.57 -20.46 -6.70
N ILE A 166 -10.82 -20.00 -5.70
CA ILE A 166 -10.19 -18.69 -5.65
C ILE A 166 -8.69 -18.91 -5.54
N ILE A 167 -7.93 -18.21 -6.36
CA ILE A 167 -6.48 -18.17 -6.36
C ILE A 167 -6.08 -16.77 -5.90
N TYR A 168 -5.32 -16.67 -4.81
CA TYR A 168 -4.60 -15.45 -4.49
C TYR A 168 -3.26 -15.49 -5.22
N SER A 169 -3.01 -14.54 -6.12
CA SER A 169 -1.74 -14.45 -6.85
C SER A 169 -0.58 -14.17 -5.90
N HIS A 170 -0.80 -13.31 -4.90
CA HIS A 170 0.18 -12.94 -3.89
C HIS A 170 -0.44 -12.28 -2.65
N ALA A 171 0.39 -11.95 -1.66
CA ALA A 171 -0.02 -11.59 -0.29
C ALA A 171 -0.27 -10.09 -0.05
N HIS A 172 -0.93 -9.37 -0.96
CA HIS A 172 -1.36 -7.98 -0.76
C HIS A 172 -2.87 -7.80 -0.69
N ILE A 173 -3.29 -6.79 0.09
CA ILE A 173 -4.67 -6.58 0.52
C ILE A 173 -5.62 -6.36 -0.65
N ASP A 174 -5.18 -5.71 -1.73
CA ASP A 174 -5.97 -5.49 -2.93
C ASP A 174 -6.22 -6.76 -3.76
N HIS A 175 -5.64 -7.89 -3.37
CA HIS A 175 -5.81 -9.18 -4.05
C HIS A 175 -6.58 -10.21 -3.23
N PHE A 176 -6.54 -10.14 -1.90
CA PHE A 176 -7.31 -11.04 -1.01
C PHE A 176 -8.44 -10.35 -0.24
N GLY A 177 -8.40 -9.01 -0.14
CA GLY A 177 -9.18 -8.23 0.81
C GLY A 177 -10.69 -8.34 0.62
N GLY A 178 -11.14 -8.61 -0.60
CA GLY A 178 -12.55 -8.73 -0.93
C GLY A 178 -13.08 -10.15 -1.04
N VAL A 179 -12.35 -11.18 -0.61
CA VAL A 179 -12.75 -12.59 -0.74
C VAL A 179 -14.17 -12.89 -0.21
N LYS A 180 -14.58 -12.27 0.91
CA LYS A 180 -15.94 -12.47 1.47
C LYS A 180 -17.05 -11.79 0.67
N GLY A 181 -16.70 -11.00 -0.34
CA GLY A 181 -17.62 -10.51 -1.36
C GLY A 181 -18.06 -11.60 -2.34
N LEU A 182 -17.26 -12.66 -2.46
CA LEU A 182 -17.40 -13.74 -3.44
C LEU A 182 -17.88 -15.05 -2.81
N VAL A 183 -17.31 -15.44 -1.67
CA VAL A 183 -17.58 -16.73 -1.00
C VAL A 183 -17.64 -16.57 0.51
N SER A 184 -18.32 -17.48 1.21
CA SER A 184 -18.34 -17.52 2.67
C SER A 184 -17.29 -18.49 3.23
N GLN A 185 -16.90 -18.29 4.50
CA GLN A 185 -16.06 -19.26 5.23
C GLN A 185 -16.71 -20.65 5.26
N GLU A 186 -18.03 -20.70 5.44
CA GLU A 186 -18.78 -21.96 5.49
C GLU A 186 -18.68 -22.76 4.18
N GLN A 187 -18.71 -22.10 3.02
CA GLN A 187 -18.53 -22.77 1.72
C GLN A 187 -17.12 -23.38 1.59
N VAL A 188 -16.11 -22.68 2.09
CA VAL A 188 -14.73 -23.16 2.10
C VAL A 188 -14.57 -24.33 3.07
N ASP A 189 -15.12 -24.24 4.27
CA ASP A 189 -15.07 -25.29 5.30
C ASP A 189 -15.80 -26.58 4.84
N LYS A 190 -16.88 -26.45 4.07
CA LYS A 190 -17.60 -27.58 3.45
C LYS A 190 -16.87 -28.17 2.23
N GLY A 191 -15.78 -27.53 1.78
CA GLY A 191 -15.05 -27.95 0.58
C GLY A 191 -15.76 -27.64 -0.74
N GLU A 192 -16.77 -26.76 -0.73
CA GLU A 192 -17.48 -26.32 -1.95
C GLU A 192 -16.62 -25.40 -2.81
N VAL A 193 -15.70 -24.67 -2.16
CA VAL A 193 -14.76 -23.73 -2.78
C VAL A 193 -13.35 -23.98 -2.26
N GLN A 194 -12.38 -24.13 -3.15
CA GLN A 194 -10.96 -24.19 -2.80
C GLN A 194 -10.34 -22.79 -2.80
N ILE A 195 -9.55 -22.47 -1.78
CA ILE A 195 -8.69 -21.28 -1.75
C ILE A 195 -7.24 -21.73 -1.96
N ILE A 196 -6.58 -21.21 -2.99
CA ILE A 196 -5.23 -21.59 -3.43
C ILE A 196 -4.31 -20.37 -3.35
N ALA A 197 -3.12 -20.52 -2.78
CA ALA A 197 -2.15 -19.42 -2.65
C ALA A 197 -0.69 -19.92 -2.72
N PRO A 198 0.28 -19.04 -3.01
CA PRO A 198 1.69 -19.39 -2.91
C PRO A 198 2.09 -19.74 -1.48
N LYS A 199 3.13 -20.57 -1.32
CA LYS A 199 3.72 -20.85 -0.02
C LYS A 199 4.19 -19.58 0.67
N GLY A 200 3.91 -19.48 1.97
CA GLY A 200 4.23 -18.30 2.77
C GLY A 200 3.16 -17.19 2.73
N PHE A 201 2.07 -17.36 1.96
CA PHE A 201 1.02 -16.33 1.83
C PHE A 201 0.53 -15.77 3.17
N MET A 202 0.13 -16.63 4.11
CA MET A 202 -0.40 -16.18 5.41
C MET A 202 0.65 -15.46 6.27
N GLU A 203 1.92 -15.87 6.19
CA GLU A 203 3.00 -15.17 6.89
C GLU A 203 3.18 -13.77 6.30
N ALA A 204 3.31 -13.67 4.97
CA ALA A 204 3.52 -12.41 4.28
C ALA A 204 2.34 -11.43 4.47
N ALA A 205 1.10 -11.91 4.31
CA ALA A 205 -0.11 -11.09 4.41
C ALA A 205 -0.27 -10.42 5.79
N ILE A 206 0.22 -11.07 6.84
CA ILE A 206 0.06 -10.59 8.22
C ILE A 206 1.32 -9.89 8.71
N LYS A 207 2.51 -10.49 8.55
CA LYS A 207 3.77 -9.96 9.08
C LYS A 207 4.12 -8.59 8.51
N GLU A 208 3.91 -8.41 7.20
CA GLU A 208 4.15 -7.10 6.59
C GLU A 208 3.20 -6.03 7.13
N ASN A 209 1.93 -6.36 7.36
CA ASN A 209 0.89 -5.36 7.61
C ASN A 209 0.61 -5.08 9.09
N VAL A 210 1.13 -5.90 10.02
CA VAL A 210 0.76 -5.81 11.44
C VAL A 210 1.84 -5.14 12.29
N LEU A 211 3.08 -5.62 12.29
CA LEU A 211 4.10 -5.16 13.25
C LEU A 211 4.42 -3.66 13.11
N ALA A 212 4.54 -3.16 11.87
CA ALA A 212 4.70 -1.73 11.57
C ALA A 212 3.39 -1.10 11.03
N GLY A 213 2.25 -1.76 11.22
CA GLY A 213 1.00 -1.46 10.53
C GLY A 213 0.49 -0.03 10.71
N ASN A 214 0.56 0.52 11.94
CA ASN A 214 0.12 1.90 12.21
C ASN A 214 0.96 2.92 11.43
N ALA A 215 2.29 2.77 11.44
CA ALA A 215 3.20 3.65 10.72
C ALA A 215 2.98 3.54 9.20
N MET A 216 2.85 2.32 8.69
CA MET A 216 2.62 2.06 7.27
C MET A 216 1.30 2.65 6.78
N LEU A 217 0.20 2.45 7.50
CA LEU A 217 -1.11 2.95 7.09
C LEU A 217 -1.19 4.48 7.13
N ARG A 218 -0.57 5.12 8.13
CA ARG A 218 -0.47 6.59 8.17
C ARG A 218 0.37 7.12 7.01
N ARG A 219 1.51 6.52 6.70
CA ARG A 219 2.33 6.90 5.54
C ARG A 219 1.64 6.59 4.21
N ALA A 220 0.79 5.56 4.17
CA ALA A 220 -0.01 5.22 3.00
C ALA A 220 -1.03 6.32 2.66
N THR A 221 -1.48 7.16 3.62
CA THR A 221 -2.36 8.30 3.29
C THR A 221 -1.67 9.30 2.36
N TYR A 222 -0.35 9.46 2.48
CA TYR A 222 0.46 10.27 1.57
C TYR A 222 0.61 9.59 0.21
N GLN A 223 1.06 8.34 0.18
CA GLN A 223 1.30 7.62 -1.08
C GLN A 223 0.02 7.48 -1.93
N TYR A 224 -1.10 7.16 -1.29
CA TYR A 224 -2.39 6.98 -1.98
C TYR A 224 -3.20 8.28 -2.07
N GLY A 225 -2.77 9.37 -1.43
CA GLY A 225 -3.47 10.65 -1.46
C GLY A 225 -4.92 10.54 -1.00
N THR A 226 -5.20 9.74 0.04
CA THR A 226 -6.57 9.35 0.42
C THR A 226 -7.47 10.52 0.83
N MET A 227 -6.85 11.66 1.13
CA MET A 227 -7.45 12.92 1.56
C MET A 227 -7.50 13.99 0.45
N LEU A 228 -6.84 13.73 -0.69
CA LEU A 228 -6.79 14.68 -1.79
C LEU A 228 -8.13 14.66 -2.55
N PRO A 229 -8.64 15.83 -2.96
CA PRO A 229 -9.77 15.88 -3.87
C PRO A 229 -9.38 15.25 -5.22
N GLN A 230 -10.34 14.60 -5.87
CA GLN A 230 -10.17 14.11 -7.24
C GLN A 230 -10.21 15.32 -8.18
N GLY A 231 -9.12 15.58 -8.90
CA GLY A 231 -9.04 16.74 -9.79
C GLY A 231 -7.63 17.08 -10.29
N PRO A 232 -7.53 18.04 -11.24
CA PRO A 232 -6.28 18.54 -11.83
C PRO A 232 -5.16 18.89 -10.84
N GLU A 233 -5.52 19.47 -9.70
CA GLU A 233 -4.58 19.95 -8.68
C GLU A 233 -4.49 18.98 -7.49
N GLY A 234 -5.21 17.86 -7.54
CA GLY A 234 -5.27 16.84 -6.49
C GLY A 234 -4.92 15.45 -7.00
N HIS A 235 -5.67 14.46 -6.51
CA HIS A 235 -5.51 13.07 -6.90
C HIS A 235 -5.97 12.84 -8.35
N VAL A 236 -5.14 12.17 -9.15
CA VAL A 236 -5.44 11.88 -10.57
C VAL A 236 -5.46 10.38 -10.89
N ASP A 237 -4.60 9.60 -10.23
CA ASP A 237 -4.39 8.17 -10.52
C ASP A 237 -3.52 7.50 -9.44
N MET A 238 -3.44 6.17 -9.45
CA MET A 238 -2.53 5.37 -8.62
C MET A 238 -1.69 4.37 -9.44
N ALA A 239 -1.44 4.69 -10.72
CA ALA A 239 -0.54 4.00 -11.65
C ALA A 239 -0.95 2.59 -12.08
N ILE A 240 -1.02 1.65 -11.15
CA ILE A 240 -1.48 0.26 -11.37
C ILE A 240 -3.02 0.16 -11.42
N GLY A 241 -3.70 1.21 -10.95
CA GLY A 241 -5.14 1.42 -11.05
C GLY A 241 -5.51 2.83 -10.62
N LYS A 242 -6.81 3.08 -10.42
CA LYS A 242 -7.30 4.44 -10.15
C LYS A 242 -7.01 4.95 -8.75
N ALA A 243 -7.30 4.15 -7.75
CA ALA A 243 -7.22 4.45 -6.33
C ALA A 243 -7.45 3.13 -5.59
N VAL A 244 -7.32 3.13 -4.26
CA VAL A 244 -7.71 1.97 -3.42
C VAL A 244 -9.17 2.14 -2.99
N ALA A 245 -9.99 1.10 -3.13
CA ALA A 245 -11.36 1.14 -2.61
C ALA A 245 -11.40 1.25 -1.09
N LYS A 246 -12.46 1.88 -0.57
CA LYS A 246 -12.63 2.13 0.86
C LYS A 246 -13.66 1.18 1.46
N GLY A 247 -13.26 0.32 2.38
CA GLY A 247 -14.20 -0.60 3.00
C GLY A 247 -13.54 -1.55 3.98
N PRO A 248 -14.31 -2.46 4.58
CA PRO A 248 -13.74 -3.52 5.40
C PRO A 248 -12.83 -4.42 4.54
N MET A 249 -11.76 -4.91 5.16
CA MET A 249 -10.91 -5.96 4.60
C MET A 249 -11.31 -7.31 5.19
N SER A 250 -11.37 -8.31 4.33
CA SER A 250 -11.61 -9.72 4.66
C SER A 250 -10.45 -10.59 4.21
N ILE A 251 -10.28 -11.73 4.85
CA ILE A 251 -9.32 -12.76 4.43
C ILE A 251 -9.88 -14.13 4.81
N ILE A 252 -9.71 -15.10 3.93
CA ILE A 252 -9.97 -16.53 4.20
C ILE A 252 -8.66 -17.26 3.94
N ALA A 253 -8.21 -18.06 4.91
CA ALA A 253 -6.96 -18.79 4.81
C ALA A 253 -6.96 -19.77 3.63
N PRO A 254 -5.83 -19.92 2.91
CA PRO A 254 -5.72 -20.90 1.83
C PRO A 254 -5.99 -22.33 2.31
N THR A 255 -6.84 -23.06 1.59
CA THR A 255 -7.05 -24.50 1.80
C THR A 255 -5.96 -25.35 1.13
N LYS A 256 -5.28 -24.77 0.13
CA LYS A 256 -4.21 -25.42 -0.62
C LYS A 256 -3.08 -24.43 -0.87
N THR A 257 -1.86 -24.90 -0.70
CA THR A 257 -0.64 -24.12 -0.88
C THR A 257 0.13 -24.65 -2.08
N VAL A 258 0.62 -23.75 -2.93
CA VAL A 258 1.52 -24.08 -4.03
C VAL A 258 2.95 -24.11 -3.49
N ASP A 259 3.50 -25.32 -3.29
CA ASP A 259 4.87 -25.54 -2.80
C ASP A 259 5.76 -26.14 -3.91
N GLY A 260 6.95 -25.59 -4.11
CA GLY A 260 7.85 -25.87 -5.24
C GLY A 260 7.92 -24.70 -6.23
N SER A 261 8.94 -24.68 -7.09
CA SER A 261 9.14 -23.58 -8.05
C SER A 261 8.13 -23.57 -9.18
N LEU A 262 7.72 -24.76 -9.65
CA LEU A 262 6.77 -24.95 -10.73
C LEU A 262 5.81 -26.07 -10.36
N VAL A 263 4.51 -25.80 -10.35
CA VAL A 263 3.49 -26.76 -9.89
C VAL A 263 2.35 -26.80 -10.89
N GLU A 264 2.04 -27.99 -11.39
CA GLU A 264 0.89 -28.23 -12.26
C GLU A 264 -0.30 -28.72 -11.44
N MET A 265 -1.49 -28.19 -11.76
CA MET A 265 -2.75 -28.55 -11.13
C MET A 265 -3.87 -28.56 -12.16
N GLU A 266 -4.88 -29.42 -11.95
CA GLU A 266 -6.17 -29.27 -12.62
C GLU A 266 -7.16 -28.69 -11.60
N ILE A 267 -7.83 -27.59 -11.97
CA ILE A 267 -8.82 -26.90 -11.13
C ILE A 267 -10.11 -26.83 -11.94
N ASP A 268 -11.19 -27.46 -11.46
CA ASP A 268 -12.48 -27.54 -12.16
C ASP A 268 -12.34 -27.89 -13.67
N GLY A 269 -11.41 -28.78 -14.02
CA GLY A 269 -11.16 -29.18 -15.41
C GLY A 269 -10.23 -28.29 -16.24
N VAL A 270 -9.73 -27.20 -15.67
CA VAL A 270 -8.76 -26.31 -16.31
C VAL A 270 -7.35 -26.70 -15.84
N PRO A 271 -6.42 -27.07 -16.73
CA PRO A 271 -5.02 -27.25 -16.38
C PRO A 271 -4.38 -25.88 -16.12
N VAL A 272 -3.65 -25.79 -15.02
CA VAL A 272 -3.00 -24.58 -14.54
C VAL A 272 -1.58 -24.92 -14.13
N THR A 273 -0.60 -24.14 -14.57
CA THR A 273 0.77 -24.22 -14.09
C THR A 273 1.10 -22.96 -13.30
N PHE A 274 1.44 -23.12 -12.02
CA PHE A 274 1.91 -22.05 -11.16
C PHE A 274 3.43 -21.99 -11.18
N GLN A 275 4.00 -20.79 -11.32
CA GLN A 275 5.42 -20.52 -11.11
C GLN A 275 5.57 -19.64 -9.88
N ASN A 276 6.09 -20.17 -8.77
CA ASN A 276 6.36 -19.37 -7.58
C ASN A 276 7.54 -18.42 -7.83
N THR A 277 7.35 -17.15 -7.48
CA THR A 277 8.33 -16.07 -7.62
C THR A 277 8.49 -15.30 -6.30
N PRO A 278 8.95 -15.93 -5.21
CA PRO A 278 9.01 -15.28 -3.90
C PRO A 278 10.03 -14.13 -3.88
N GLY A 279 9.68 -13.02 -3.22
CA GLY A 279 10.58 -11.88 -2.99
C GLY A 279 10.66 -10.87 -4.14
N THR A 280 9.79 -11.02 -5.14
CA THR A 280 9.58 -10.06 -6.25
C THR A 280 8.70 -8.90 -5.78
N GLU A 281 7.44 -8.84 -6.19
CA GLU A 281 6.50 -7.84 -5.71
C GLU A 281 6.10 -8.15 -4.26
N SER A 282 5.93 -9.43 -3.93
CA SER A 282 5.58 -9.89 -2.59
C SER A 282 6.51 -11.01 -2.12
N PRO A 283 6.73 -11.21 -0.81
CA PRO A 283 7.47 -12.37 -0.30
C PRO A 283 6.85 -13.71 -0.73
N ALA A 284 5.54 -13.74 -0.97
CA ALA A 284 4.81 -14.89 -1.50
C ALA A 284 3.98 -14.47 -2.72
N GLU A 285 4.48 -14.79 -3.92
CA GLU A 285 3.86 -14.46 -5.21
C GLU A 285 4.04 -15.61 -6.21
N MET A 286 3.10 -15.76 -7.15
CA MET A 286 3.20 -16.73 -8.23
C MET A 286 2.56 -16.27 -9.54
N ASN A 287 3.26 -16.48 -10.66
CA ASN A 287 2.68 -16.38 -12.01
C ASN A 287 1.78 -17.59 -12.29
N VAL A 288 0.84 -17.43 -13.23
CA VAL A 288 -0.11 -18.47 -13.63
C VAL A 288 -0.10 -18.65 -15.15
N TRP A 289 0.22 -19.85 -15.62
CA TRP A 289 0.15 -20.25 -17.01
C TRP A 289 -1.06 -21.15 -17.27
N LEU A 290 -1.85 -20.79 -18.28
CA LEU A 290 -3.07 -21.48 -18.71
C LEU A 290 -2.85 -22.07 -20.11
N PRO A 291 -2.36 -23.32 -20.22
CA PRO A 291 -1.93 -23.90 -21.49
C PRO A 291 -3.04 -24.05 -22.53
N GLN A 292 -4.28 -24.30 -22.11
CA GLN A 292 -5.41 -24.45 -23.04
C GLN A 292 -5.70 -23.15 -23.80
N GLN A 293 -5.63 -22.02 -23.11
CA GLN A 293 -5.88 -20.69 -23.66
C GLN A 293 -4.60 -20.00 -24.16
N LYS A 294 -3.44 -20.66 -23.98
CA LYS A 294 -2.11 -20.08 -24.19
C LYS A 294 -1.95 -18.71 -23.53
N ALA A 295 -2.47 -18.59 -22.32
CA ALA A 295 -2.59 -17.33 -21.60
C ALA A 295 -1.65 -17.31 -20.40
N LEU A 296 -0.85 -16.25 -20.30
CA LEU A 296 0.13 -16.05 -19.23
C LEU A 296 -0.31 -14.89 -18.34
N LEU A 297 -0.72 -15.19 -17.11
CA LEU A 297 -0.93 -14.19 -16.06
C LEU A 297 0.39 -14.01 -15.30
N MET A 298 0.98 -12.82 -15.43
CA MET A 298 2.28 -12.46 -14.82
C MET A 298 2.13 -11.85 -13.43
N ALA A 299 1.11 -12.29 -12.67
CA ALA A 299 0.80 -11.78 -11.34
C ALA A 299 0.92 -10.25 -11.30
N GLU A 300 1.72 -9.71 -10.37
CA GLU A 300 2.12 -8.31 -10.33
C GLU A 300 3.60 -8.10 -10.72
N ASN A 301 4.29 -9.18 -11.07
CA ASN A 301 5.65 -9.16 -11.60
C ASN A 301 5.83 -8.30 -12.86
N VAL A 302 4.83 -8.32 -13.77
CA VAL A 302 4.87 -7.56 -15.04
C VAL A 302 3.57 -6.82 -15.25
N THR A 303 3.59 -5.51 -15.00
CA THR A 303 2.45 -4.60 -15.16
C THR A 303 2.79 -3.47 -16.15
N ALA A 304 1.88 -2.53 -16.38
CA ALA A 304 2.10 -1.42 -17.32
C ALA A 304 2.83 -0.23 -16.66
N THR A 305 3.80 -0.52 -15.80
CA THR A 305 4.64 0.46 -15.09
C THR A 305 5.92 -0.21 -14.57
N LEU A 306 6.96 0.57 -14.30
CA LEU A 306 8.00 0.18 -13.35
C LEU A 306 7.35 0.05 -11.97
N HIS A 307 7.52 -1.10 -11.31
CA HIS A 307 6.99 -1.34 -9.97
C HIS A 307 7.95 -0.86 -8.87
N ASN A 308 7.48 -0.82 -7.64
CA ASN A 308 8.25 -0.50 -6.45
C ASN A 308 9.24 -1.64 -6.12
N LEU A 309 10.52 -1.32 -5.99
CA LEU A 309 11.45 -2.13 -5.19
C LEU A 309 11.36 -1.77 -3.70
N TYR A 310 10.90 -0.56 -3.43
CA TYR A 310 10.53 -0.06 -2.11
C TYR A 310 9.29 0.82 -2.26
N THR A 311 8.22 0.45 -1.58
CA THR A 311 6.99 1.24 -1.54
C THR A 311 7.10 2.35 -0.49
N LEU A 312 6.66 3.57 -0.82
CA LEU A 312 6.88 4.75 0.01
C LEU A 312 6.16 4.69 1.36
N ARG A 313 5.04 3.96 1.45
CA ARG A 313 4.35 3.66 2.72
C ARG A 313 5.25 2.96 3.73
N GLY A 314 6.31 2.30 3.27
CA GLY A 314 7.22 1.49 4.08
C GLY A 314 6.91 0.01 3.93
N ALA A 315 7.94 -0.76 3.59
CA ALA A 315 7.98 -2.22 3.55
C ALA A 315 9.45 -2.66 3.55
N GLU A 316 9.68 -3.98 3.64
CA GLU A 316 11.00 -4.53 3.32
C GLU A 316 11.39 -4.20 1.87
N THR A 317 12.69 -4.07 1.60
CA THR A 317 13.17 -3.84 0.24
C THR A 317 13.18 -5.15 -0.56
N ARG A 318 12.47 -5.15 -1.68
CA ARG A 318 12.30 -6.28 -2.59
C ARG A 318 13.60 -6.64 -3.32
N ASP A 319 13.67 -7.83 -3.93
CA ASP A 319 14.86 -8.29 -4.65
C ASP A 319 14.74 -8.07 -6.17
N PRO A 320 15.32 -6.99 -6.74
CA PRO A 320 15.26 -6.77 -8.19
C PRO A 320 16.01 -7.83 -9.00
N LEU A 321 17.05 -8.46 -8.43
CA LEU A 321 17.81 -9.49 -9.13
C LEU A 321 16.98 -10.77 -9.26
N GLY A 322 16.36 -11.20 -8.17
CA GLY A 322 15.36 -12.28 -8.17
C GLY A 322 14.22 -11.99 -9.14
N TRP A 323 13.66 -10.77 -9.10
CA TRP A 323 12.59 -10.33 -9.99
C TRP A 323 12.96 -10.45 -11.47
N SER A 324 14.11 -9.91 -11.85
CA SER A 324 14.63 -10.06 -13.22
C SER A 324 14.74 -11.53 -13.63
N LYS A 325 15.32 -12.37 -12.77
CA LYS A 325 15.48 -13.81 -13.05
C LYS A 325 14.16 -14.55 -13.20
N TYR A 326 13.16 -14.25 -12.38
CA TYR A 326 11.84 -14.89 -12.47
C TYR A 326 11.08 -14.49 -13.73
N ILE A 327 11.18 -13.23 -14.16
CA ILE A 327 10.66 -12.81 -15.47
C ILE A 327 11.38 -13.54 -16.60
N ASN A 328 12.72 -13.68 -16.51
CA ASN A 328 13.49 -14.41 -17.52
C ASN A 328 13.10 -15.89 -17.58
N GLU A 329 12.85 -16.52 -16.43
CA GLU A 329 12.35 -17.89 -16.36
C GLU A 329 10.97 -18.02 -17.01
N ALA A 330 10.05 -17.10 -16.71
CA ALA A 330 8.72 -17.08 -17.32
C ALA A 330 8.80 -16.92 -18.85
N LEU A 331 9.66 -16.02 -19.33
CA LEU A 331 9.95 -15.80 -20.75
C LEU A 331 10.37 -17.10 -21.44
N HIS A 332 11.38 -17.80 -20.92
CA HIS A 332 11.88 -19.01 -21.57
C HIS A 332 10.96 -20.23 -21.42
N ARG A 333 10.09 -20.26 -20.40
CA ARG A 333 9.13 -21.36 -20.21
C ARG A 333 7.85 -21.19 -21.04
N PHE A 334 7.36 -19.95 -21.14
CA PHE A 334 6.01 -19.66 -21.63
C PHE A 334 5.98 -18.67 -22.79
N GLY A 335 6.97 -17.80 -22.97
CA GLY A 335 6.96 -16.72 -23.97
C GLY A 335 6.75 -17.18 -25.42
N ASP A 336 7.38 -18.29 -25.81
CA ASP A 336 7.21 -18.89 -27.15
C ASP A 336 5.84 -19.52 -27.38
N LYS A 337 5.09 -19.78 -26.30
CA LYS A 337 3.79 -20.46 -26.33
C LYS A 337 2.63 -19.51 -26.10
N ALA A 338 2.87 -18.37 -25.44
CA ALA A 338 1.85 -17.42 -25.04
C ALA A 338 1.33 -16.63 -26.23
N GLU A 339 0.00 -16.56 -26.35
CA GLU A 339 -0.69 -15.71 -27.33
C GLU A 339 -1.27 -14.44 -26.69
N VAL A 340 -1.47 -14.47 -25.37
CA VAL A 340 -1.86 -13.33 -24.54
C VAL A 340 -1.12 -13.35 -23.22
N MET A 341 -0.63 -12.18 -22.80
CA MET A 341 -0.08 -11.94 -21.47
C MET A 341 -0.96 -10.91 -20.76
N PHE A 342 -1.31 -11.16 -19.51
CA PHE A 342 -2.10 -10.25 -18.68
C PHE A 342 -1.61 -10.28 -17.24
N ALA A 343 -2.18 -9.42 -16.40
CA ALA A 343 -1.72 -9.22 -15.03
C ALA A 343 -2.90 -8.88 -14.11
N VAL A 344 -2.60 -8.83 -12.82
CA VAL A 344 -3.56 -8.51 -11.75
C VAL A 344 -3.83 -7.00 -11.64
N HIS A 345 -3.09 -6.20 -12.40
CA HIS A 345 -3.31 -4.77 -12.63
C HIS A 345 -3.23 -4.41 -14.13
N ASN A 346 -3.69 -3.21 -14.48
CA ASN A 346 -3.65 -2.66 -15.84
C ASN A 346 -4.33 -3.58 -16.90
N TRP A 347 -3.77 -3.66 -18.12
CA TRP A 347 -4.39 -4.30 -19.28
C TRP A 347 -3.49 -5.36 -19.96
N PRO A 348 -4.07 -6.33 -20.69
CA PRO A 348 -3.32 -7.35 -21.41
C PRO A 348 -2.51 -6.85 -22.60
N ARG A 349 -1.62 -7.73 -23.08
CA ARG A 349 -0.86 -7.63 -24.34
C ARG A 349 -1.08 -8.90 -25.15
N TRP A 350 -1.16 -8.76 -26.47
CA TRP A 350 -1.49 -9.86 -27.38
C TRP A 350 -0.45 -9.97 -28.48
N GLY A 351 -0.21 -11.21 -28.90
CA GLY A 351 0.76 -11.53 -29.94
C GLY A 351 2.15 -11.76 -29.38
N HIS A 352 2.80 -12.82 -29.89
CA HIS A 352 4.08 -13.30 -29.40
C HIS A 352 5.16 -12.19 -29.32
N GLU A 353 5.30 -11.36 -30.36
CA GLU A 353 6.31 -10.30 -30.40
C GLU A 353 6.13 -9.25 -29.29
N ASP A 354 4.89 -8.80 -29.01
CA ASP A 354 4.61 -7.81 -27.96
C ASP A 354 4.83 -8.41 -26.57
N ILE A 355 4.50 -9.69 -26.39
CA ILE A 355 4.70 -10.42 -25.13
C ILE A 355 6.19 -10.60 -24.85
N VAL A 356 6.95 -11.14 -25.81
CA VAL A 356 8.40 -11.35 -25.66
C VAL A 356 9.11 -10.01 -25.42
N ARG A 357 8.82 -8.99 -26.23
CA ARG A 357 9.38 -7.64 -26.04
C ARG A 357 9.09 -7.11 -24.63
N THR A 358 7.87 -7.23 -24.15
CA THR A 358 7.51 -6.72 -22.80
C THR A 358 8.26 -7.47 -21.70
N LEU A 359 8.30 -8.80 -21.78
CA LEU A 359 9.01 -9.64 -20.80
C LEU A 359 10.51 -9.36 -20.79
N GLU A 360 11.15 -9.29 -21.95
CA GLU A 360 12.59 -8.94 -22.07
C GLU A 360 12.87 -7.56 -21.48
N LYS A 361 12.08 -6.55 -21.84
CA LYS A 361 12.29 -5.18 -21.41
C LYS A 361 12.03 -4.98 -19.92
N GLN A 362 11.09 -5.71 -19.32
CA GLN A 362 10.86 -5.67 -17.87
C GLN A 362 11.93 -6.46 -17.11
N ARG A 363 12.33 -7.65 -17.60
CA ARG A 363 13.50 -8.39 -17.07
C ARG A 363 14.73 -7.49 -17.04
N ASP A 364 15.03 -6.86 -18.16
CA ASP A 364 16.22 -6.02 -18.33
C ASP A 364 16.13 -4.75 -17.50
N MET A 365 14.93 -4.18 -17.32
CA MET A 365 14.73 -3.04 -16.44
C MET A 365 15.11 -3.35 -14.99
N TYR A 366 14.56 -4.41 -14.39
CA TYR A 366 14.91 -4.77 -13.02
C TYR A 366 16.38 -5.19 -12.87
N GLY A 367 16.91 -5.94 -13.84
CA GLY A 367 18.32 -6.33 -13.89
C GLY A 367 19.25 -5.11 -13.99
N TYR A 368 18.92 -4.15 -14.86
CA TYR A 368 19.68 -2.91 -15.02
C TYR A 368 19.68 -2.06 -13.75
N LEU A 369 18.51 -1.89 -13.12
CA LEU A 369 18.40 -1.15 -11.86
C LEU A 369 19.24 -1.79 -10.76
N ASN A 370 19.27 -3.13 -10.67
CA ASN A 370 20.13 -3.84 -9.74
C ASN A 370 21.62 -3.61 -10.06
N ASP A 371 22.03 -4.02 -11.25
CA ASP A 371 23.44 -4.18 -11.60
C ASP A 371 24.14 -2.83 -11.73
N GLN A 372 23.50 -1.84 -12.36
CA GLN A 372 24.10 -0.51 -12.49
C GLN A 372 24.08 0.28 -11.19
N THR A 373 23.13 0.00 -10.30
CA THR A 373 23.20 0.55 -8.94
C THR A 373 24.43 0.03 -8.21
N LEU A 374 24.62 -1.29 -8.20
CA LEU A 374 25.75 -1.91 -7.52
C LEU A 374 27.09 -1.55 -8.19
N HIS A 375 27.11 -1.41 -9.53
CA HIS A 375 28.28 -0.92 -10.24
C HIS A 375 28.67 0.48 -9.74
N LEU A 376 27.72 1.42 -9.67
CA LEU A 376 27.98 2.77 -9.17
C LEU A 376 28.34 2.77 -7.68
N ALA A 377 27.66 1.98 -6.85
CA ALA A 377 27.96 1.86 -5.42
C ALA A 377 29.39 1.34 -5.17
N ASN A 378 29.84 0.34 -5.93
CA ASN A 378 31.21 -0.15 -5.89
C ASN A 378 32.25 0.90 -6.34
N ASN A 379 31.82 1.94 -7.07
CA ASN A 379 32.62 3.12 -7.42
C ASN A 379 32.45 4.28 -6.42
N GLY A 380 31.91 4.03 -5.23
CA GLY A 380 31.76 5.00 -4.16
C GLY A 380 30.56 5.94 -4.30
N VAL A 381 29.62 5.67 -5.21
CA VAL A 381 28.36 6.43 -5.29
C VAL A 381 27.45 6.02 -4.12
N THR A 382 27.07 6.99 -3.30
CA THR A 382 26.29 6.70 -2.09
C THR A 382 24.78 6.63 -2.34
N ILE A 383 24.03 6.16 -1.33
CA ILE A 383 22.54 6.18 -1.35
C ILE A 383 21.98 7.59 -1.58
N ASN A 384 22.70 8.62 -1.14
CA ASN A 384 22.33 10.03 -1.29
C ASN A 384 22.68 10.61 -2.67
N GLN A 385 23.36 9.85 -3.54
CA GLN A 385 23.81 10.30 -4.87
C GLN A 385 23.26 9.46 -6.01
N ILE A 386 22.98 8.17 -5.77
CA ILE A 386 22.71 7.17 -6.82
C ILE A 386 21.58 7.56 -7.77
N HIS A 387 20.49 8.09 -7.23
CA HIS A 387 19.29 8.51 -7.97
C HIS A 387 19.54 9.67 -8.95
N GLU A 388 20.58 10.47 -8.75
CA GLU A 388 20.97 11.53 -9.68
C GLU A 388 21.88 11.01 -10.80
N ARG A 389 22.71 10.00 -10.48
CA ARG A 389 23.76 9.49 -11.37
C ARG A 389 23.28 8.39 -12.30
N LEU A 390 22.44 7.47 -11.83
CA LEU A 390 21.94 6.38 -12.66
C LEU A 390 20.96 6.91 -13.70
N LYS A 391 21.21 6.60 -14.97
CA LYS A 391 20.30 6.87 -16.09
C LYS A 391 19.92 5.55 -16.74
N VAL A 392 18.64 5.39 -17.05
CA VAL A 392 18.13 4.21 -17.76
C VAL A 392 18.34 4.42 -19.26
N PRO A 393 18.83 3.41 -20.00
CA PRO A 393 19.08 3.54 -21.43
C PRO A 393 17.77 3.76 -22.22
N PRO A 394 17.81 4.49 -23.35
CA PRO A 394 16.61 4.82 -24.13
C PRO A 394 15.77 3.60 -24.53
N GLU A 395 16.42 2.45 -24.78
CA GLU A 395 15.79 1.20 -25.16
C GLU A 395 14.86 0.62 -24.08
N LEU A 396 15.03 1.03 -22.82
CA LEU A 396 14.17 0.68 -21.70
C LEU A 396 13.27 1.86 -21.31
N ALA A 397 13.83 3.08 -21.29
CA ALA A 397 13.13 4.28 -20.85
C ALA A 397 12.00 4.71 -21.79
N ASN A 398 12.09 4.40 -23.09
CA ASN A 398 11.07 4.78 -24.08
C ASN A 398 9.91 3.78 -24.19
N GLU A 399 9.85 2.77 -23.31
CA GLU A 399 8.72 1.85 -23.22
C GLU A 399 7.72 2.35 -22.16
N TRP A 400 6.44 2.49 -22.53
CA TRP A 400 5.41 3.00 -21.62
C TRP A 400 5.26 2.16 -20.35
N PHE A 401 5.39 0.83 -20.47
CA PHE A 401 5.31 -0.08 -19.34
C PHE A 401 6.55 -0.05 -18.42
N ASN A 402 7.64 0.63 -18.79
CA ASN A 402 8.81 0.82 -17.94
C ASN A 402 8.86 2.21 -17.28
N ARG A 403 7.85 3.06 -17.53
CA ARG A 403 7.77 4.40 -16.93
C ARG A 403 7.51 4.32 -15.44
N GLY A 404 8.01 5.31 -14.71
CA GLY A 404 7.98 5.34 -13.25
C GLY A 404 6.65 5.78 -12.66
N TYR A 405 5.53 5.17 -13.05
CA TYR A 405 4.21 5.58 -12.55
C TYR A 405 3.97 5.12 -11.10
N HIS A 406 4.29 3.86 -10.79
CA HIS A 406 4.08 3.28 -9.45
C HIS A 406 5.38 3.26 -8.63
N GLY A 407 6.39 2.55 -9.12
CA GLY A 407 7.77 2.73 -8.71
C GLY A 407 8.42 3.89 -9.45
N SER A 408 9.63 4.27 -9.06
CA SER A 408 10.44 5.22 -9.83
C SER A 408 11.87 4.73 -9.87
N VAL A 409 12.58 5.03 -10.96
CA VAL A 409 14.02 4.76 -11.04
C VAL A 409 14.72 5.33 -9.81
N SER A 410 14.42 6.59 -9.46
CA SER A 410 15.06 7.32 -8.36
C SER A 410 14.98 6.60 -7.01
N HIS A 411 13.78 6.27 -6.52
CA HIS A 411 13.66 5.61 -5.21
C HIS A 411 13.97 4.12 -5.26
N ASN A 412 13.79 3.46 -6.42
CA ASN A 412 14.16 2.06 -6.59
C ASN A 412 15.67 1.86 -6.50
N VAL A 413 16.49 2.71 -7.12
CA VAL A 413 17.96 2.56 -7.04
C VAL A 413 18.48 2.84 -5.63
N ARG A 414 17.86 3.79 -4.90
CA ARG A 414 18.16 3.96 -3.47
C ARG A 414 17.78 2.74 -2.65
N ALA A 415 16.67 2.09 -2.98
CA ALA A 415 16.26 0.85 -2.35
C ALA A 415 17.29 -0.26 -2.59
N VAL A 416 17.80 -0.42 -3.81
CA VAL A 416 18.89 -1.38 -4.09
C VAL A 416 20.11 -1.08 -3.21
N VAL A 417 20.57 0.16 -3.12
CA VAL A 417 21.66 0.51 -2.20
C VAL A 417 21.31 0.14 -0.75
N ASN A 418 20.12 0.49 -0.27
CA ASN A 418 19.68 0.18 1.09
C ASN A 418 19.64 -1.33 1.37
N LYS A 419 19.21 -2.15 0.41
CA LYS A 419 19.17 -3.61 0.53
C LYS A 419 20.57 -4.19 0.77
N TYR A 420 21.57 -3.70 0.04
CA TYR A 420 22.91 -4.28 0.07
C TYR A 420 23.85 -3.63 1.09
N LEU A 421 23.71 -2.32 1.34
CA LEU A 421 24.65 -1.51 2.13
C LEU A 421 24.00 -0.78 3.32
N GLY A 422 22.67 -0.86 3.45
CA GLY A 422 21.92 -0.15 4.49
C GLY A 422 21.75 1.35 4.23
N TYR A 423 21.27 2.06 5.24
CA TYR A 423 20.95 3.50 5.16
C TYR A 423 22.18 4.41 5.26
N TYR A 424 23.28 3.93 5.84
CA TYR A 424 24.47 4.72 6.15
C TYR A 424 25.31 4.95 4.89
N ASP A 425 25.62 6.20 4.58
CA ASP A 425 26.34 6.58 3.36
C ASP A 425 27.87 6.50 3.48
N SER A 426 28.38 5.91 4.56
CA SER A 426 29.80 5.74 4.89
C SER A 426 30.54 7.01 5.32
N ASN A 427 29.92 8.20 5.23
CA ASN A 427 30.52 9.43 5.73
C ASN A 427 30.24 9.62 7.23
N PRO A 428 31.23 9.62 8.13
CA PRO A 428 30.98 9.74 9.58
C PRO A 428 30.22 11.01 10.00
N ALA A 429 30.18 12.05 9.16
CA ALA A 429 29.35 13.24 9.39
C ALA A 429 27.84 12.92 9.45
N THR A 430 27.39 11.82 8.86
CA THR A 430 25.99 11.37 8.83
C THR A 430 25.74 10.14 9.72
N LEU A 431 26.75 9.67 10.46
CA LEU A 431 26.65 8.43 11.26
C LEU A 431 25.74 8.59 12.47
N ASN A 432 25.86 9.72 13.18
CA ASN A 432 25.06 10.05 14.36
C ASN A 432 24.55 11.49 14.26
N PRO A 433 23.63 11.78 13.32
CA PRO A 433 23.09 13.11 13.14
C PRO A 433 22.19 13.49 14.32
N LEU A 434 22.11 14.79 14.63
CA LEU A 434 21.07 15.30 15.52
C LEU A 434 19.68 15.02 14.94
N ALA A 435 18.67 14.95 15.81
CA ALA A 435 17.28 14.89 15.38
C ALA A 435 16.95 16.09 14.45
N PRO A 436 16.05 15.92 13.46
CA PRO A 436 15.69 17.00 12.54
C PRO A 436 15.26 18.30 13.23
N GLU A 437 14.44 18.21 14.27
CA GLU A 437 13.95 19.33 15.08
C GLU A 437 15.08 20.03 15.86
N ASP A 438 16.08 19.30 16.33
CA ASP A 438 17.21 19.86 17.08
C ASP A 438 18.22 20.55 16.15
N SER A 439 18.53 19.92 15.01
CA SER A 439 19.44 20.52 14.03
C SER A 439 18.82 21.69 13.28
N ALA A 440 17.50 21.67 13.05
CA ALA A 440 16.76 22.71 12.36
C ALA A 440 16.98 24.11 12.95
N VAL A 441 16.95 24.24 14.28
CA VAL A 441 17.19 25.52 14.97
C VAL A 441 18.56 26.09 14.61
N LYS A 442 19.60 25.24 14.57
CA LYS A 442 20.96 25.66 14.23
C LYS A 442 21.11 26.05 12.75
N TYR A 443 20.43 25.34 11.85
CA TYR A 443 20.41 25.71 10.43
C TYR A 443 19.81 27.10 10.23
N VAL A 444 18.69 27.40 10.89
CA VAL A 444 18.04 28.73 10.81
C VAL A 444 18.95 29.82 11.36
N GLU A 445 19.62 29.59 12.50
CA GLU A 445 20.60 30.52 13.07
C GLU A 445 21.74 30.81 12.08
N PHE A 446 22.36 29.77 11.53
CA PHE A 446 23.47 29.91 10.56
C PHE A 446 23.04 30.58 9.25
N MET A 447 21.78 30.46 8.86
CA MET A 447 21.22 31.11 7.69
C MET A 447 20.74 32.55 7.95
N GLY A 448 21.03 33.13 9.12
CA GLY A 448 20.72 34.53 9.42
C GLY A 448 19.30 34.77 9.94
N GLY A 449 18.63 33.73 10.45
CA GLY A 449 17.28 33.81 11.00
C GLY A 449 16.17 33.51 9.99
N ALA A 450 14.93 33.38 10.50
CA ALA A 450 13.78 32.95 9.72
C ALA A 450 13.47 33.84 8.50
N ASP A 451 13.47 35.16 8.70
CA ASP A 451 13.13 36.13 7.64
C ASP A 451 14.15 36.09 6.48
N HIS A 452 15.44 36.03 6.81
CA HIS A 452 16.50 35.95 5.81
C HIS A 452 16.44 34.63 5.03
N LEU A 453 16.22 33.50 5.73
CA LEU A 453 16.02 32.20 5.09
C LEU A 453 14.83 32.23 4.13
N LEU A 454 13.68 32.76 4.55
CA LEU A 454 12.50 32.86 3.70
C LEU A 454 12.72 33.75 2.48
N GLN A 455 13.41 34.87 2.64
CA GLN A 455 13.77 35.76 1.51
C GLN A 455 14.63 35.02 0.48
N MET A 456 15.67 34.31 0.92
CA MET A 456 16.53 33.53 0.04
C MET A 456 15.78 32.37 -0.62
N ALA A 457 14.99 31.63 0.15
CA ALA A 457 14.20 30.52 -0.35
C ALA A 457 13.14 30.98 -1.37
N LYS A 458 12.51 32.14 -1.17
CA LYS A 458 11.57 32.71 -2.14
C LYS A 458 12.28 33.07 -3.45
N ALA A 459 13.49 33.63 -3.38
CA ALA A 459 14.28 33.91 -4.58
C ALA A 459 14.66 32.64 -5.34
N SER A 460 14.94 31.52 -4.66
CA SER A 460 15.13 30.20 -5.28
C SER A 460 13.85 29.62 -5.86
N PHE A 461 12.71 29.79 -5.17
CA PHE A 461 11.39 29.38 -5.68
C PHE A 461 11.06 30.08 -6.99
N ASP A 462 11.32 31.39 -7.08
CA ASP A 462 11.08 32.21 -8.28
C ASP A 462 12.00 31.85 -9.46
N LYS A 463 13.06 31.06 -9.22
CA LYS A 463 13.93 30.46 -10.24
C LYS A 463 13.54 29.01 -10.61
N GLY A 464 12.48 28.48 -9.99
CA GLY A 464 12.06 27.09 -10.22
C GLY A 464 12.87 26.02 -9.48
N GLU A 465 13.69 26.40 -8.49
CA GLU A 465 14.58 25.50 -7.74
C GLU A 465 13.83 24.71 -6.65
N TYR A 466 12.65 24.15 -6.97
CA TYR A 466 11.70 23.63 -5.96
C TYR A 466 12.29 22.56 -5.05
N ARG A 467 13.12 21.64 -5.59
CA ARG A 467 13.78 20.59 -4.80
C ARG A 467 14.69 21.16 -3.71
N TRP A 468 15.36 22.27 -3.99
CA TRP A 468 16.20 22.96 -3.01
C TRP A 468 15.36 23.72 -1.99
N VAL A 469 14.32 24.43 -2.46
CA VAL A 469 13.39 25.15 -1.58
C VAL A 469 12.77 24.23 -0.53
N VAL A 470 12.30 23.04 -0.94
CA VAL A 470 11.68 22.10 0.02
C VAL A 470 12.69 21.51 1.02
N GLU A 471 13.97 21.44 0.68
CA GLU A 471 15.01 20.96 1.59
C GLU A 471 15.35 22.00 2.66
N VAL A 472 15.52 23.26 2.23
CA VAL A 472 15.95 24.35 3.11
C VAL A 472 14.80 24.89 3.97
N VAL A 473 13.61 25.10 3.40
CA VAL A 473 12.45 25.64 4.14
C VAL A 473 11.92 24.61 5.13
N ASN A 474 12.07 23.31 4.88
CA ASN A 474 11.77 22.27 5.86
C ASN A 474 12.57 22.45 7.16
N LYS A 475 13.80 22.97 7.11
CA LYS A 475 14.55 23.29 8.33
C LYS A 475 13.84 24.35 9.16
N LEU A 476 13.32 25.40 8.52
CA LEU A 476 12.54 26.42 9.23
C LEU A 476 11.22 25.87 9.79
N VAL A 477 10.51 25.03 9.02
CA VAL A 477 9.27 24.39 9.50
C VAL A 477 9.52 23.49 10.73
N PHE A 478 10.66 22.79 10.79
CA PHE A 478 11.01 21.97 11.94
C PHE A 478 11.54 22.78 13.12
N ALA A 479 12.16 23.95 12.89
CA ALA A 479 12.60 24.85 13.95
C ALA A 479 11.44 25.64 14.58
N ASP A 480 10.49 26.08 13.76
CA ASP A 480 9.29 26.82 14.16
C ASP A 480 8.07 26.28 13.38
N PRO A 481 7.40 25.23 13.92
CA PRO A 481 6.25 24.62 13.26
C PRO A 481 5.01 25.52 13.23
N THR A 482 5.04 26.67 13.91
CA THR A 482 3.97 27.67 13.91
C THR A 482 4.18 28.78 12.88
N ASN A 483 5.34 28.81 12.22
CA ASN A 483 5.66 29.81 11.20
C ASN A 483 4.83 29.58 9.91
N GLN A 484 3.72 30.30 9.79
CA GLN A 484 2.80 30.13 8.66
C GLN A 484 3.46 30.48 7.30
N ALA A 485 4.36 31.46 7.26
CA ALA A 485 5.04 31.84 6.01
C ALA A 485 5.95 30.71 5.51
N ALA A 486 6.68 30.04 6.41
CA ALA A 486 7.48 28.87 6.08
C ALA A 486 6.62 27.69 5.62
N ARG A 487 5.51 27.41 6.32
CA ARG A 487 4.57 26.34 5.96
C ARG A 487 3.96 26.57 4.57
N SER A 488 3.50 27.78 4.28
CA SER A 488 2.92 28.13 2.97
C SER A 488 3.96 28.07 1.86
N LEU A 489 5.18 28.60 2.04
CA LEU A 489 6.24 28.49 1.02
C LEU A 489 6.68 27.04 0.78
N GLN A 490 6.80 26.24 1.84
CA GLN A 490 7.08 24.81 1.75
C GLN A 490 5.97 24.08 0.98
N ALA A 491 4.70 24.38 1.28
CA ALA A 491 3.55 23.80 0.60
C ALA A 491 3.52 24.16 -0.89
N ASP A 492 3.76 25.42 -1.24
CA ASP A 492 3.82 25.88 -2.63
C ASP A 492 4.93 25.17 -3.43
N ALA A 493 6.12 24.98 -2.83
CA ALA A 493 7.23 24.28 -3.48
C ALA A 493 6.95 22.77 -3.65
N LEU A 494 6.41 22.11 -2.63
CA LEU A 494 5.97 20.71 -2.71
C LEU A 494 4.88 20.54 -3.77
N GLU A 495 3.92 21.46 -3.83
CA GLU A 495 2.83 21.43 -4.81
C GLU A 495 3.34 21.48 -6.26
N GLN A 496 4.31 22.35 -6.56
CA GLN A 496 4.94 22.37 -7.88
C GLN A 496 5.69 21.07 -8.21
N LEU A 497 6.38 20.46 -7.23
CA LEU A 497 6.97 19.12 -7.41
C LEU A 497 5.90 18.04 -7.65
N GLY A 498 4.76 18.12 -6.96
CA GLY A 498 3.61 17.24 -7.15
C GLY A 498 2.99 17.37 -8.54
N TYR A 499 2.97 18.58 -9.10
CA TYR A 499 2.53 18.81 -10.48
C TYR A 499 3.49 18.20 -11.50
N GLN A 500 4.80 18.31 -11.27
CA GLN A 500 5.83 17.79 -12.17
C GLN A 500 6.00 16.26 -12.10
N ALA A 501 5.57 15.61 -11.02
CA ALA A 501 5.82 14.19 -10.80
C ALA A 501 5.12 13.27 -11.83
N GLU A 502 5.91 12.44 -12.53
CA GLU A 502 5.41 11.31 -13.34
C GLU A 502 4.88 10.18 -12.43
N ASN A 503 5.49 10.00 -11.26
CA ASN A 503 5.10 8.99 -10.29
C ASN A 503 3.86 9.42 -9.50
N ALA A 504 2.82 8.57 -9.50
CA ALA A 504 1.56 8.84 -8.82
C ALA A 504 1.74 8.94 -7.30
N GLY A 505 2.53 8.06 -6.70
CA GLY A 505 2.83 8.07 -5.26
C GLY A 505 3.58 9.33 -4.82
N TRP A 506 4.52 9.83 -5.64
CA TRP A 506 5.23 11.07 -5.40
C TRP A 506 4.29 12.27 -5.48
N ARG A 507 3.49 12.35 -6.54
CA ARG A 507 2.46 13.39 -6.69
C ARG A 507 1.58 13.45 -5.45
N ASN A 508 0.99 12.31 -5.09
CA ASN A 508 0.06 12.21 -3.97
C ASN A 508 0.75 12.60 -2.66
N SER A 509 2.00 12.15 -2.43
CA SER A 509 2.76 12.48 -1.23
C SER A 509 3.07 13.97 -1.13
N TYR A 510 3.52 14.60 -2.23
CA TYR A 510 3.80 16.03 -2.29
C TYR A 510 2.55 16.88 -2.05
N LEU A 511 1.42 16.54 -2.67
CA LEU A 511 0.18 17.29 -2.53
C LEU A 511 -0.46 17.09 -1.15
N THR A 512 -0.34 15.89 -0.56
CA THR A 512 -0.82 15.62 0.81
C THR A 512 0.02 16.39 1.82
N ALA A 513 1.35 16.43 1.63
CA ALA A 513 2.26 17.24 2.43
C ALA A 513 1.88 18.73 2.37
N ALA A 514 1.62 19.27 1.18
CA ALA A 514 1.18 20.65 1.01
C ALA A 514 -0.17 20.91 1.71
N GLN A 515 -1.13 19.98 1.62
CA GLN A 515 -2.43 20.09 2.29
C GLN A 515 -2.29 20.11 3.83
N GLU A 516 -1.46 19.22 4.41
CA GLU A 516 -1.23 19.17 5.86
C GLU A 516 -0.42 20.38 6.37
N LEU A 517 0.51 20.90 5.57
CA LEU A 517 1.22 22.14 5.91
C LEU A 517 0.26 23.34 5.96
N ARG A 518 -0.67 23.44 5.00
CA ARG A 518 -1.65 24.53 4.91
C ARG A 518 -2.75 24.42 5.96
N ASN A 519 -3.23 23.21 6.26
CA ASN A 519 -4.48 23.01 7.02
C ASN A 519 -4.31 22.23 8.34
N GLY A 520 -3.11 21.69 8.61
CA GLY A 520 -2.85 20.79 9.73
C GLY A 520 -3.24 19.34 9.44
N VAL A 521 -2.83 18.44 10.34
CA VAL A 521 -3.19 17.01 10.28
C VAL A 521 -4.66 16.86 10.70
N PRO A 522 -5.49 16.09 9.96
CA PRO A 522 -6.86 15.83 10.37
C PRO A 522 -6.89 15.00 11.66
N ARG A 523 -7.44 15.54 12.75
CA ARG A 523 -7.52 14.85 14.05
C ARG A 523 -8.87 14.15 14.30
N ASP A 524 -9.93 14.59 13.64
CA ASP A 524 -11.30 14.10 13.85
C ASP A 524 -11.79 13.10 12.78
N MET A 525 -10.90 12.70 11.86
CA MET A 525 -11.25 11.79 10.77
C MET A 525 -11.14 10.31 11.19
N PRO A 526 -12.00 9.42 10.66
CA PRO A 526 -11.89 7.98 10.91
C PRO A 526 -10.49 7.44 10.60
N THR A 527 -10.01 6.54 11.46
CA THR A 527 -8.69 5.92 11.30
C THR A 527 -8.77 4.63 10.50
N MET A 528 -7.74 4.36 9.70
CA MET A 528 -7.54 3.04 9.13
C MET A 528 -6.96 2.12 10.21
N LYS A 529 -7.48 0.89 10.31
CA LYS A 529 -7.01 -0.10 11.30
C LYS A 529 -6.20 -1.18 10.58
N SER A 530 -5.04 -1.51 11.12
CA SER A 530 -4.19 -2.61 10.61
C SER A 530 -4.76 -4.00 10.89
N GLY A 531 -5.71 -4.13 11.83
CA GLY A 531 -6.38 -5.37 12.16
C GLY A 531 -7.87 -5.35 11.80
N SER A 532 -8.32 -6.36 11.04
CA SER A 532 -9.72 -6.78 10.97
C SER A 532 -9.92 -8.03 11.84
N PRO A 533 -11.16 -8.37 12.26
CA PRO A 533 -11.43 -9.64 12.93
C PRO A 533 -10.91 -10.85 12.15
N ASP A 534 -11.01 -10.81 10.83
CA ASP A 534 -10.51 -11.87 9.94
C ASP A 534 -8.98 -11.93 9.94
N ALA A 535 -8.29 -10.79 9.84
CA ALA A 535 -6.83 -10.75 9.90
C ALA A 535 -6.30 -11.25 11.25
N LEU A 536 -6.97 -10.89 12.34
CA LEU A 536 -6.63 -11.36 13.68
C LEU A 536 -6.88 -12.87 13.84
N ALA A 537 -7.96 -13.39 13.25
CA ALA A 537 -8.29 -14.80 13.26
C ALA A 537 -7.32 -15.65 12.40
N ALA A 538 -6.84 -15.07 11.30
CA ALA A 538 -5.94 -15.74 10.37
C ALA A 538 -4.46 -15.64 10.78
N MET A 539 -4.12 -14.73 11.70
CA MET A 539 -2.78 -14.55 12.27
C MET A 539 -2.36 -15.74 13.14
N ASP A 540 -1.16 -16.26 12.88
CA ASP A 540 -0.50 -17.24 13.74
C ASP A 540 -0.36 -16.71 15.17
N THR A 541 -0.54 -17.59 16.15
CA THR A 541 -0.52 -17.24 17.56
C THR A 541 0.80 -16.61 18.02
N GLY A 542 1.95 -17.03 17.48
CA GLY A 542 3.24 -16.44 17.83
C GLY A 542 3.32 -14.98 17.37
N LEU A 543 2.95 -14.72 16.12
CA LEU A 543 2.94 -13.37 15.53
C LEU A 543 1.99 -12.42 16.28
N LEU A 544 0.87 -12.94 16.79
CA LEU A 544 -0.02 -12.19 17.67
C LEU A 544 0.71 -11.68 18.92
N PHE A 545 1.49 -12.55 19.56
CA PHE A 545 2.24 -12.20 20.76
C PHE A 545 3.46 -11.33 20.46
N ASP A 546 4.09 -11.48 19.29
CA ASP A 546 5.11 -10.54 18.81
C ASP A 546 4.52 -9.13 18.69
N TYR A 547 3.30 -9.00 18.14
CA TYR A 547 2.60 -7.72 18.07
C TYR A 547 2.24 -7.16 19.45
N LEU A 548 1.89 -8.00 20.43
CA LEU A 548 1.72 -7.54 21.81
C LEU A 548 3.04 -7.00 22.39
N GLY A 549 4.17 -7.62 22.06
CA GLY A 549 5.50 -7.13 22.42
C GLY A 549 5.78 -5.73 21.85
N VAL A 550 5.39 -5.47 20.60
CA VAL A 550 5.49 -4.14 19.98
C VAL A 550 4.64 -3.09 20.70
N ARG A 551 3.47 -3.49 21.22
CA ARG A 551 2.54 -2.60 21.94
C ARG A 551 2.91 -2.36 23.40
N LEU A 552 3.88 -3.08 23.94
CA LEU A 552 4.28 -2.97 25.33
C LEU A 552 4.89 -1.59 25.60
N ASN A 553 4.33 -0.86 26.57
CA ASN A 553 4.96 0.35 27.07
C ASN A 553 6.12 -0.04 28.01
N ALA A 554 7.35 0.31 27.62
CA ALA A 554 8.56 -0.11 28.32
C ALA A 554 8.69 0.50 29.73
N GLU A 555 8.19 1.72 29.95
CA GLU A 555 8.21 2.39 31.25
C GLU A 555 7.26 1.70 32.24
N LYS A 556 6.05 1.33 31.80
CA LYS A 556 5.10 0.56 32.62
C LYS A 556 5.61 -0.84 32.93
N ALA A 557 6.42 -1.41 32.04
CA ALA A 557 7.02 -2.74 32.19
C ALA A 557 8.36 -2.73 32.94
N GLU A 558 8.88 -1.57 33.33
CA GLU A 558 10.16 -1.46 34.02
C GLU A 558 10.12 -2.18 35.36
N GLY A 559 11.12 -3.04 35.60
CA GLY A 559 11.24 -3.83 36.83
C GLY A 559 10.26 -4.99 36.96
N GLU A 560 9.36 -5.19 35.99
CA GLU A 560 8.46 -6.34 35.95
C GLU A 560 9.20 -7.63 35.55
N ASP A 561 8.91 -8.73 36.25
CA ASP A 561 9.45 -10.06 36.00
C ASP A 561 8.38 -11.11 36.33
N PHE A 562 7.75 -11.67 35.30
CA PHE A 562 6.80 -12.78 35.47
C PHE A 562 6.64 -13.64 34.21
N ALA A 563 6.18 -14.87 34.43
CA ALA A 563 5.89 -15.83 33.37
C ALA A 563 4.41 -16.29 33.41
N ILE A 564 3.80 -16.44 32.24
CA ILE A 564 2.44 -16.94 32.04
C ILE A 564 2.49 -18.12 31.08
N ASN A 565 2.01 -19.27 31.55
CA ASN A 565 1.69 -20.41 30.70
C ASN A 565 0.35 -20.17 30.02
N LEU A 566 0.28 -20.28 28.70
CA LEU A 566 -0.96 -20.20 27.92
C LEU A 566 -1.23 -21.52 27.20
N VAL A 567 -2.46 -22.01 27.31
CA VAL A 567 -2.94 -23.22 26.64
C VAL A 567 -4.14 -22.86 25.77
N LEU A 568 -4.07 -23.20 24.49
CA LEU A 568 -5.08 -22.92 23.46
C LEU A 568 -5.66 -24.23 22.92
N PRO A 569 -6.75 -24.77 23.51
CA PRO A 569 -7.25 -26.12 23.21
C PRO A 569 -7.75 -26.29 21.77
N ASP A 570 -8.50 -25.32 21.25
CA ASP A 570 -9.07 -25.31 19.89
C ASP A 570 -8.01 -25.41 18.76
N LYS A 571 -6.78 -24.97 19.04
CA LYS A 571 -5.64 -25.08 18.12
C LYS A 571 -4.63 -26.17 18.51
N ASN A 572 -4.83 -26.82 19.66
CA ASN A 572 -3.86 -27.73 20.27
C ASN A 572 -2.46 -27.08 20.42
N GLU A 573 -2.44 -25.81 20.86
CA GLU A 573 -1.21 -25.05 21.05
C GLU A 573 -0.96 -24.73 22.53
N LYS A 574 0.32 -24.59 22.87
CA LYS A 574 0.78 -24.14 24.18
C LYS A 574 1.85 -23.08 23.97
N TYR A 575 1.86 -22.06 24.80
CA TYR A 575 2.84 -20.98 24.77
C TYR A 575 3.31 -20.64 26.18
N LEU A 576 4.58 -20.29 26.31
CA LEU A 576 5.14 -19.62 27.47
C LEU A 576 5.31 -18.15 27.12
N LEU A 577 4.71 -17.25 27.89
CA LEU A 577 4.91 -15.80 27.81
C LEU A 577 5.79 -15.36 28.98
N GLU A 578 6.88 -14.64 28.72
CA GLU A 578 7.81 -14.15 29.74
C GLU A 578 8.03 -12.66 29.58
N LEU A 579 7.56 -11.88 30.56
CA LEU A 579 7.86 -10.46 30.65
C LEU A 579 9.05 -10.28 31.59
N LYS A 580 10.16 -9.78 31.04
CA LYS A 580 11.36 -9.48 31.82
C LYS A 580 12.18 -8.41 31.12
N ASN A 581 12.78 -7.50 31.88
CA ASN A 581 13.60 -6.41 31.36
C ASN A 581 12.85 -5.54 30.32
N SER A 582 11.59 -5.19 30.62
CA SER A 582 10.68 -4.43 29.73
C SER A 582 10.48 -5.06 28.35
N HIS A 583 10.62 -6.38 28.22
CA HIS A 583 10.42 -7.12 26.96
C HIS A 583 9.51 -8.33 27.17
N LEU A 584 8.53 -8.49 26.28
CA LEU A 584 7.64 -9.65 26.25
C LEU A 584 8.20 -10.70 25.29
N ASN A 585 8.55 -11.86 25.82
CA ASN A 585 8.94 -13.04 25.05
C ASN A 585 7.75 -13.98 24.92
N ASN A 586 7.67 -14.72 23.82
CA ASN A 586 6.72 -15.82 23.64
C ASN A 586 7.44 -17.03 23.04
N ILE A 587 7.08 -18.23 23.50
CA ILE A 587 7.71 -19.48 23.03
C ILE A 587 6.64 -20.55 22.82
N LYS A 588 6.47 -20.99 21.57
CA LYS A 588 5.54 -22.06 21.19
C LYS A 588 6.02 -23.42 21.74
N GLY A 589 5.08 -24.22 22.23
CA GLY A 589 5.29 -25.60 22.68
C GLY A 589 5.97 -25.75 24.05
N VAL A 590 6.38 -24.65 24.68
CA VAL A 590 7.06 -24.65 25.98
C VAL A 590 6.10 -24.21 27.07
N GLN A 591 6.26 -24.79 28.27
CA GLN A 591 5.58 -24.39 29.51
C GLN A 591 6.62 -24.36 30.63
N ASN A 592 6.41 -23.49 31.62
CA ASN A 592 7.25 -23.40 32.81
C ASN A 592 6.46 -23.82 34.05
N GLU A 593 6.93 -24.84 34.78
CA GLU A 593 6.26 -25.34 36.00
C GLU A 593 6.18 -24.27 37.10
N ASN A 594 7.10 -23.31 37.10
CA ASN A 594 7.16 -22.18 38.03
C ASN A 594 6.51 -20.91 37.47
N ALA A 595 5.77 -21.00 36.35
CA ALA A 595 5.04 -19.84 35.84
C ALA A 595 4.07 -19.30 36.90
N GLY A 596 4.04 -17.98 37.07
CA GLY A 596 3.20 -17.33 38.07
C GLY A 596 1.71 -17.48 37.79
N GLN A 597 1.34 -17.74 36.53
CA GLN A 597 -0.03 -17.99 36.10
C GLN A 597 -0.06 -19.04 34.99
N THR A 598 -1.09 -19.89 34.98
CA THR A 598 -1.47 -20.70 33.80
C THR A 598 -2.88 -20.32 33.36
N VAL A 599 -3.04 -20.01 32.07
CA VAL A 599 -4.32 -19.61 31.45
C VAL A 599 -4.68 -20.62 30.36
N THR A 600 -5.91 -21.14 30.40
CA THR A 600 -6.50 -21.95 29.32
C THR A 600 -7.66 -21.19 28.71
N ILE A 601 -7.59 -20.92 27.42
CA ILE A 601 -8.61 -20.19 26.64
C ILE A 601 -8.53 -20.63 25.19
N ASP A 602 -9.66 -20.74 24.48
CA ASP A 602 -9.61 -21.00 23.04
C ASP A 602 -9.03 -19.78 22.29
N ARG A 603 -8.27 -20.03 21.22
CA ARG A 603 -7.71 -19.00 20.34
C ARG A 603 -8.81 -18.09 19.79
N ALA A 604 -9.97 -18.65 19.47
CA ALA A 604 -11.14 -17.88 19.05
C ALA A 604 -11.65 -16.91 20.12
N ASP A 605 -11.68 -17.31 21.40
CA ASP A 605 -12.10 -16.44 22.49
C ASP A 605 -11.01 -15.42 22.86
N LEU A 606 -9.73 -15.77 22.70
CA LEU A 606 -8.62 -14.81 22.81
C LEU A 606 -8.75 -13.69 21.77
N ASN A 607 -9.11 -14.02 20.52
CA ASN A 607 -9.41 -13.01 19.49
C ASN A 607 -10.51 -12.05 19.94
N ARG A 608 -11.64 -12.60 20.39
CA ARG A 608 -12.79 -11.80 20.84
C ARG A 608 -12.42 -10.88 22.01
N LEU A 609 -11.58 -11.37 22.92
CA LEU A 609 -11.06 -10.57 24.03
C LEU A 609 -10.19 -9.42 23.52
N MET A 610 -9.27 -9.67 22.58
CA MET A 610 -8.41 -8.65 21.98
C MET A 610 -9.19 -7.62 21.15
N LEU A 611 -10.26 -8.04 20.49
CA LEU A 611 -11.18 -7.16 19.77
C LEU A 611 -12.14 -6.40 20.69
N LYS A 612 -12.07 -6.63 22.02
CA LYS A 612 -12.96 -6.07 23.04
C LYS A 612 -14.45 -6.43 22.83
N GLU A 613 -14.72 -7.54 22.13
CA GLU A 613 -16.08 -8.05 21.89
C GLU A 613 -16.65 -8.80 23.10
N VAL A 614 -15.77 -9.28 23.99
CA VAL A 614 -16.13 -9.99 25.22
C VAL A 614 -15.20 -9.55 26.35
N SER A 615 -15.74 -9.48 27.57
CA SER A 615 -14.92 -9.21 28.76
C SER A 615 -14.29 -10.49 29.31
N PRO A 616 -13.11 -10.40 29.95
CA PRO A 616 -12.50 -11.56 30.61
C PRO A 616 -13.43 -12.21 31.65
N VAL A 617 -14.16 -11.39 32.42
CA VAL A 617 -15.12 -11.83 33.44
C VAL A 617 -16.21 -12.71 32.82
N ARG A 618 -16.76 -12.32 31.67
CA ARG A 618 -17.78 -13.11 30.97
C ARG A 618 -17.25 -14.45 30.50
N LEU A 619 -16.03 -14.51 29.95
CA LEU A 619 -15.42 -15.78 29.53
C LEU A 619 -15.15 -16.72 30.71
N VAL A 620 -14.81 -16.18 31.89
CA VAL A 620 -14.67 -16.97 33.12
C VAL A 620 -16.02 -17.58 33.53
N PHE A 621 -17.09 -16.78 33.57
CA PHE A 621 -18.43 -17.27 33.90
C PHE A 621 -18.96 -18.30 32.90
N GLU A 622 -18.63 -18.14 31.60
CA GLU A 622 -18.96 -19.11 30.55
C GLU A 622 -18.08 -20.39 30.62
N GLY A 623 -17.09 -20.45 31.50
CA GLY A 623 -16.16 -21.58 31.64
C GLY A 623 -15.14 -21.70 30.50
N LYS A 624 -15.02 -20.67 29.66
CA LYS A 624 -14.16 -20.61 28.47
C LYS A 624 -12.78 -20.01 28.73
N LEU A 625 -12.63 -19.27 29.83
CA LEU A 625 -11.33 -18.83 30.35
C LEU A 625 -11.12 -19.47 31.72
N LYS A 626 -10.12 -20.34 31.82
CA LYS A 626 -9.70 -20.96 33.08
C LYS A 626 -8.31 -20.43 33.45
N SER A 627 -8.09 -20.19 34.74
CA SER A 627 -6.81 -19.71 35.25
C SER A 627 -6.44 -20.44 36.53
N SER A 628 -5.16 -20.77 36.69
CA SER A 628 -4.53 -21.20 37.95
C SER A 628 -3.29 -20.37 38.25
N GLY A 629 -2.80 -20.40 39.49
CA GLY A 629 -1.75 -19.48 39.97
C GLY A 629 -2.31 -18.09 40.29
N ASN A 630 -1.48 -17.05 40.13
CA ASN A 630 -1.88 -15.66 40.31
C ASN A 630 -2.79 -15.20 39.14
N PRO A 631 -4.09 -14.93 39.37
CA PRO A 631 -5.03 -14.63 38.29
C PRO A 631 -4.83 -13.24 37.66
N LEU A 632 -3.97 -12.40 38.25
CA LEU A 632 -3.81 -11.00 37.87
C LEU A 632 -2.72 -10.75 36.82
N LEU A 633 -1.83 -11.71 36.53
CA LEU A 633 -0.66 -11.45 35.67
C LEU A 633 -1.04 -11.13 34.22
N LEU A 634 -2.00 -11.86 33.65
CA LEU A 634 -2.49 -11.59 32.28
C LEU A 634 -3.17 -10.21 32.19
N ALA A 635 -3.95 -9.83 33.21
CA ALA A 635 -4.57 -8.51 33.27
C ALA A 635 -3.52 -7.41 33.42
N LYS A 636 -2.48 -7.65 34.24
CA LYS A 636 -1.33 -6.76 34.39
C LYS A 636 -0.61 -6.56 33.06
N LEU A 637 -0.31 -7.65 32.33
CA LEU A 637 0.27 -7.59 30.99
C LEU A 637 -0.55 -6.70 30.06
N PHE A 638 -1.86 -6.92 29.98
CA PHE A 638 -2.74 -6.10 29.14
C PHE A 638 -2.83 -4.64 29.58
N GLY A 639 -2.69 -4.35 30.88
CA GLY A 639 -2.61 -2.99 31.41
C GLY A 639 -1.35 -2.22 31.00
N MET A 640 -0.30 -2.93 30.57
CA MET A 640 0.96 -2.34 30.09
C MET A 640 1.00 -2.15 28.57
N LEU A 641 -0.03 -2.58 27.84
CA LEU A 641 -0.11 -2.40 26.39
C LEU A 641 -0.72 -1.04 26.04
N GLU A 642 -0.22 -0.42 24.97
CA GLU A 642 -0.73 0.84 24.45
C GLU A 642 -1.31 0.70 23.04
N ASP A 643 -2.15 1.66 22.67
CA ASP A 643 -2.65 1.83 21.31
C ASP A 643 -1.85 2.97 20.66
N PHE A 644 -1.55 2.86 19.37
CA PHE A 644 -0.81 3.89 18.65
C PHE A 644 -1.76 4.94 18.07
N ASN A 645 -1.39 6.22 18.15
CA ASN A 645 -2.11 7.27 17.45
C ASN A 645 -1.86 7.12 15.93
N PHE A 646 -2.94 7.05 15.15
CA PHE A 646 -2.88 6.96 13.70
C PHE A 646 -2.41 8.28 13.06
N TRP A 647 -2.97 9.41 13.49
CA TRP A 647 -2.73 10.73 12.89
C TRP A 647 -1.50 11.42 13.50
N PHE A 648 -0.36 10.73 13.50
CA PHE A 648 0.91 11.36 13.86
C PHE A 648 1.39 12.33 12.78
N ASP A 649 2.13 13.36 13.21
CA ASP A 649 2.69 14.40 12.34
C ASP A 649 3.83 13.85 11.48
N VAL A 650 3.91 14.29 10.22
CA VAL A 650 4.92 13.82 9.23
C VAL A 650 5.75 14.99 8.69
N VAL A 651 5.09 16.08 8.29
CA VAL A 651 5.72 17.27 7.68
C VAL A 651 6.03 18.38 8.69
N THR A 652 5.81 18.10 9.97
CA THR A 652 6.19 18.92 11.12
C THR A 652 6.67 18.00 12.24
N PRO A 653 7.46 18.50 13.21
CA PRO A 653 7.81 17.74 14.40
C PRO A 653 6.56 17.21 15.13
N PRO A 654 6.67 16.11 15.88
CA PRO A 654 5.60 15.67 16.77
C PRO A 654 5.21 16.80 17.72
N GLN A 655 3.90 17.00 17.93
CA GLN A 655 3.46 17.87 19.01
C GLN A 655 4.03 17.32 20.34
N LYS A 656 4.80 18.14 21.07
CA LYS A 656 5.33 17.75 22.39
C LYS A 656 4.16 17.37 23.28
N SER A 657 4.14 16.11 23.73
CA SER A 657 3.17 15.57 24.69
C SER A 657 3.34 16.18 26.07
#